data_AF-Q7P2K3-F1
#
_entry.id   AF-Q7P2K3-F1
#
_cell.length_a   1.000
_cell.length_b   1.000
_cell.length_c   1.000
_cell.angle_alpha   90.00
_cell.angle_beta   90.00
_cell.angle_gamma   90.00
#
_symmetry.space_group_name_H-M   'P 1'
#
loop_
_entity.id
_entity.type
_entity.pdbx_description
1 polymer ?
#
loop_
_entity_poly.entity_id
_entity_poly.type
_entity_poly.pdbx_seq_one_letter_code
_entity_poly.pdbx_strand_id
1 'polypeptide(L)'
;MYKEGDTTVLPAPPGGGNTYYFNSYNFGGTKEFANGVVNSQGINKNNQYFFIGGSRFWEIDNNSSGTYELPNGKKLNLGGILTLGLVSQENGTELKNSGTITDEEEKDEKWIKEMPYDAGKDYLTIHGPTGDYKVKRSGEGYVGYKVGIAQVQENGPTDYDGNKQKMTNSSTGKINFFGERSIGMYVYLPGNTTYAIMRNEGEINLRGSESYGMKIAAKSADRAEMVNTSTGKITLGKNGKDSASNSIAMALTADNTVTNGVSLKRGNARNEGTITVKDVQNSLGAYVNVDSSITNTSTGKINVNSTIAEKTANQKQAFNMGMRADGHSGAEIRNEGEITIDGAYAIGMLAKGSRLVNTKTISSTNVKNGIGIVGMNGATVENSGTIKVVGTGNTNNIGILINSGSTGTVGAVPPGNPAPSIEVSGDNSTGALVTGAGSSLTMKGNVTVSGNSITGIVANGTTVKLEGDATVKVDNNGAEAGEINKKGSYGIVVKGSAGKFEGKDTTVNTKVTTDKSIGLYSEGELTVKKANVTATDGAINFFAKDGKININGGGTTITGQKSLLFYTSGSGKVTLGGAMTATIKGGTTPSTRGTAFYYVSPTRYGAFNTAAIQNYFNNTFGNGASTLNHLTLNMEQGSRLFVASNVGMNLSDTSATNLMSGITNAPTINGSNYKTFMLYLSKLRINQAVDLNNSNSNYAQLEIANSSIENANNMTGSQNRQVAMAQENGNDTSGAGYKSDEVTLTNTATGVINLTGEETTGIYAKRGRIANSGKISVGKKSTGIYLVEDDRSPATATVGATATNDASGVITVGENSTGIYYKVKNDNADGKGTNTGVSGGISNDGRIESTAKDVIAMSFDSPYSSKTVKNEQTGVIDLQGQNSTGIFATGTGTYTAKNDGKIKLASSTNVNTPNIGMYTDKSGITLESNGTIEGGDKTVGMYGYGINLQSNAITKVGAGGTGVYSKGGNVTVNGGTLSVGENGAEGSNDAVGVYYVGAGGTVTNNAANVNIGNSAYGFVVQNEKGAAVTLKTSTPNVTLRNDAVYAYSNNRAGSVTNTSVLNSTGNGNYGIYSAGTVTNNGNINFGTGIGNVGVYSILGGTATNNARITIGASDAAAEKFGIGMAAGYKSSDSGNIINSSSGIINVTGKNSIGMYATGPLSTATNKGTINLSGENSVGMYLDNGATGINEGTITTVGSPKGAKGVVLSNNSKLINRARSENKYKFC
;
A
#
# COMPACT_ATOMS: atom_id res chain seq x y z
N MET A 1 29.33 17.13 75.24
CA MET A 1 27.95 17.64 75.37
C MET A 1 28.01 19.10 75.75
N TYR A 2 27.05 19.95 75.35
CA TYR A 2 27.03 21.36 75.77
C TYR A 2 26.27 21.56 77.10
N LYS A 3 25.18 20.83 77.35
CA LYS A 3 24.48 20.81 78.65
C LYS A 3 23.76 19.49 78.91
N GLU A 4 23.69 19.08 80.19
CA GLU A 4 23.06 17.85 80.68
C GLU A 4 22.00 18.19 81.75
N GLY A 5 20.74 17.78 81.51
CA GLY A 5 19.62 17.48 82.44
C GLY A 5 19.27 18.32 83.69
N ASP A 6 20.10 19.23 84.17
CA ASP A 6 19.94 19.89 85.49
C ASP A 6 19.10 21.18 85.45
N THR A 7 18.74 21.66 84.26
CA THR A 7 18.07 22.95 84.04
C THR A 7 17.05 22.87 82.89
N THR A 8 15.84 23.39 83.11
CA THR A 8 14.76 23.45 82.11
C THR A 8 14.84 24.68 81.20
N VAL A 9 15.68 25.66 81.56
CA VAL A 9 15.89 26.90 80.81
C VAL A 9 17.22 26.81 80.07
N LEU A 10 17.21 27.04 78.76
CA LEU A 10 18.43 27.06 77.93
C LEU A 10 19.38 28.18 78.39
N PRO A 11 20.59 27.88 78.86
CA PRO A 11 21.57 28.91 79.24
C PRO A 11 21.97 29.76 78.04
N ALA A 12 22.27 31.05 78.25
CA ALA A 12 22.77 31.94 77.20
C ALA A 12 24.10 31.41 76.60
N PRO A 13 24.37 31.64 75.30
CA PRO A 13 25.60 31.17 74.67
C PRO A 13 26.83 31.89 75.25
N PRO A 14 28.02 31.25 75.23
CA PRO A 14 29.27 31.90 75.59
C PRO A 14 29.50 33.16 74.73
N GLY A 15 29.51 34.34 75.36
CA GLY A 15 29.62 35.65 74.67
C GLY A 15 28.30 36.43 74.55
N GLY A 16 27.16 35.89 74.99
CA GLY A 16 25.85 36.53 74.91
C GLY A 16 25.22 36.46 73.51
N GLY A 17 23.90 36.64 73.42
CA GLY A 17 23.16 36.68 72.15
C GLY A 17 22.18 35.53 71.92
N ASN A 18 21.82 35.30 70.65
CA ASN A 18 20.76 34.39 70.23
C ASN A 18 21.23 33.17 69.41
N THR A 19 22.52 33.09 69.07
CA THR A 19 23.07 32.01 68.24
C THR A 19 24.01 31.13 69.06
N TYR A 20 23.82 29.81 68.96
CA TYR A 20 24.65 28.77 69.57
C TYR A 20 25.40 28.03 68.46
N TYR A 21 26.69 27.78 68.68
CA TYR A 21 27.50 26.94 67.80
C TYR A 21 27.88 25.69 68.57
N PHE A 22 27.58 24.53 68.00
CA PHE A 22 27.87 23.25 68.63
C PHE A 22 28.36 22.27 67.58
N ASN A 23 29.47 21.58 67.84
CA ASN A 23 30.10 20.73 66.85
C ASN A 23 30.65 19.43 67.44
N SER A 24 31.04 18.51 66.56
CA SER A 24 31.75 17.28 66.90
C SER A 24 33.23 17.33 66.55
N TYR A 25 33.85 18.50 66.47
CA TYR A 25 35.24 18.63 66.02
C TYR A 25 36.21 18.19 67.10
N ASN A 26 37.22 17.41 66.71
CA ASN A 26 38.27 17.03 67.64
C ASN A 26 39.50 17.93 67.46
N PHE A 27 39.57 19.02 68.23
CA PHE A 27 40.68 19.98 68.12
C PHE A 27 42.03 19.44 68.61
N GLY A 28 42.04 18.25 69.23
CA GLY A 28 43.22 17.54 69.73
C GLY A 28 43.87 18.14 70.98
N GLY A 29 44.69 17.33 71.66
CA GLY A 29 45.43 17.74 72.87
C GLY A 29 44.50 18.11 74.03
N THR A 30 44.88 19.14 74.80
CA THR A 30 44.12 19.66 75.95
C THR A 30 43.21 20.86 75.62
N LYS A 31 43.04 21.16 74.32
CA LYS A 31 42.34 22.39 73.86
C LYS A 31 40.86 22.41 74.20
N GLU A 32 40.23 21.25 74.25
CA GLU A 32 38.80 21.09 74.52
C GLU A 32 38.53 20.38 75.85
N PHE A 33 39.42 19.45 76.24
CA PHE A 33 39.36 18.73 77.51
C PHE A 33 40.66 18.92 78.28
N ALA A 34 40.58 19.40 79.53
CA ALA A 34 41.76 19.73 80.35
C ALA A 34 42.78 18.58 80.50
N ASN A 35 42.30 17.33 80.49
CA ASN A 35 43.13 16.12 80.62
C ASN A 35 43.45 15.44 79.27
N GLY A 36 43.06 16.05 78.15
CA GLY A 36 43.11 15.44 76.83
C GLY A 36 42.11 14.30 76.65
N VAL A 37 41.97 13.83 75.41
CA VAL A 37 41.07 12.74 75.06
C VAL A 37 41.79 11.39 75.20
N VAL A 38 41.22 10.48 76.00
CA VAL A 38 41.78 9.12 76.23
C VAL A 38 41.50 8.22 75.03
N ASN A 39 42.42 7.30 74.72
CA ASN A 39 42.22 6.29 73.67
C ASN A 39 40.97 5.44 73.96
N SER A 40 40.18 5.14 72.92
CA SER A 40 39.07 4.19 73.07
C SER A 40 39.59 2.74 73.16
N GLN A 41 38.75 1.83 73.65
CA GLN A 41 39.05 0.40 73.64
C GLN A 41 39.07 -0.15 72.19
N GLY A 42 40.09 -0.94 71.83
CA GLY A 42 40.27 -1.50 70.48
C GLY A 42 40.95 -0.53 69.50
N ILE A 43 40.43 -0.42 68.28
CA ILE A 43 40.85 0.65 67.34
C ILE A 43 40.53 2.00 68.00
N ASN A 44 41.51 2.90 68.04
CA ASN A 44 41.33 4.18 68.71
C ASN A 44 40.37 5.09 67.91
N LYS A 45 39.11 5.12 68.33
CA LYS A 45 38.01 5.91 67.79
C LYS A 45 37.92 7.33 68.35
N ASN A 46 38.60 7.62 69.46
CA ASN A 46 38.48 8.89 70.18
C ASN A 46 39.40 10.00 69.64
N ASN A 47 40.45 9.64 68.88
CA ASN A 47 41.41 10.58 68.29
C ASN A 47 41.21 10.79 66.78
N GLN A 48 39.99 10.58 66.29
CA GLN A 48 39.61 10.84 64.90
C GLN A 48 39.29 12.32 64.68
N TYR A 49 39.17 12.77 63.42
CA TYR A 49 38.90 14.17 63.06
C TYR A 49 37.56 14.70 63.64
N PHE A 50 36.61 13.79 63.88
CA PHE A 50 35.33 14.06 64.54
C PHE A 50 35.12 13.13 65.74
N PHE A 51 34.42 13.60 66.76
CA PHE A 51 33.87 12.76 67.82
C PHE A 51 32.67 11.95 67.33
N ILE A 52 32.64 10.67 67.69
CA ILE A 52 31.71 9.67 67.14
C ILE A 52 30.68 9.13 68.15
N GLY A 53 30.72 9.58 69.41
CA GLY A 53 29.82 9.14 70.48
C GLY A 53 28.41 9.76 70.42
N GLY A 54 28.12 10.52 69.36
CA GLY A 54 27.00 11.46 69.32
C GLY A 54 27.40 12.73 70.08
N SER A 55 27.78 13.78 69.38
CA SER A 55 27.95 15.08 70.02
C SER A 55 26.58 15.66 70.22
N ARG A 56 26.17 15.88 71.47
CA ARG A 56 24.79 16.27 71.82
C ARG A 56 24.79 17.66 72.44
N PHE A 57 24.07 18.59 71.84
CA PHE A 57 24.01 19.98 72.31
C PHE A 57 23.27 20.04 73.64
N TRP A 58 22.03 19.54 73.68
CA TRP A 58 21.26 19.46 74.92
C TRP A 58 20.77 18.04 75.14
N GLU A 59 21.37 17.38 76.13
CA GLU A 59 21.01 16.04 76.56
C GLU A 59 20.15 16.09 77.82
N ILE A 60 19.01 15.39 77.77
CA ILE A 60 18.09 15.25 78.88
C ILE A 60 18.19 13.81 79.35
N ASP A 61 18.86 13.63 80.48
CA ASP A 61 19.04 12.35 81.16
C ASP A 61 18.39 12.34 82.54
N ASN A 62 17.98 11.16 83.02
CA ASN A 62 17.49 10.88 84.38
C ASN A 62 16.38 11.83 84.90
N ASN A 63 15.44 12.23 84.05
CA ASN A 63 14.41 13.23 84.36
C ASN A 63 12.97 12.75 84.07
N SER A 64 12.11 12.71 85.09
CA SER A 64 10.75 12.16 84.94
C SER A 64 9.71 13.12 84.34
N SER A 65 10.01 14.42 84.21
CA SER A 65 9.09 15.42 83.67
C SER A 65 9.79 16.71 83.26
N GLY A 66 9.07 17.62 82.57
CA GLY A 66 9.55 18.94 82.19
C GLY A 66 9.59 19.16 80.67
N THR A 67 9.50 20.43 80.25
CA THR A 67 9.64 20.84 78.85
C THR A 67 10.97 21.55 78.66
N TYR A 68 11.80 21.04 77.76
CA TYR A 68 13.13 21.53 77.42
C TYR A 68 13.05 22.19 76.05
N GLU A 69 12.91 23.52 76.04
CA GLU A 69 12.59 24.29 74.85
C GLU A 69 13.81 25.05 74.32
N LEU A 70 14.18 24.85 73.05
CA LEU A 70 14.98 25.82 72.29
C LEU A 70 14.04 26.99 71.92
N PRO A 71 14.14 28.17 72.57
CA PRO A 71 13.10 29.19 72.47
C PRO A 71 13.04 29.86 71.10
N ASN A 72 11.88 30.42 70.78
CA ASN A 72 11.71 31.24 69.58
C ASN A 72 12.72 32.41 69.54
N GLY A 73 13.26 32.69 68.36
CA GLY A 73 14.31 33.69 68.14
C GLY A 73 15.73 33.21 68.44
N LYS A 74 15.93 31.99 68.97
CA LYS A 74 17.26 31.37 69.11
C LYS A 74 17.63 30.52 67.89
N LYS A 75 18.92 30.49 67.52
CA LYS A 75 19.51 29.68 66.43
C LYS A 75 20.58 28.74 66.98
N LEU A 76 20.55 27.46 66.63
CA LEU A 76 21.58 26.46 66.92
C LEU A 76 22.21 26.00 65.60
N ASN A 77 23.47 26.36 65.39
CA ASN A 77 24.30 25.88 64.28
C ASN A 77 25.06 24.62 64.72
N LEU A 78 24.78 23.50 64.06
CA LEU A 78 25.42 22.21 64.25
C LEU A 78 26.57 22.03 63.24
N GLY A 79 27.75 21.68 63.72
CA GLY A 79 28.92 21.36 62.91
C GLY A 79 29.41 19.91 63.08
N GLY A 80 29.96 19.33 62.04
CA GLY A 80 30.51 17.97 62.04
C GLY A 80 29.45 16.88 61.92
N ILE A 81 29.92 15.63 61.95
CA ILE A 81 29.06 14.45 61.83
C ILE A 81 28.56 13.96 63.18
N LEU A 82 27.44 13.22 63.18
CA LEU A 82 26.83 12.66 64.39
C LEU A 82 26.61 13.72 65.47
N THR A 83 26.21 14.91 65.02
CA THR A 83 25.92 16.07 65.87
C THR A 83 24.41 16.22 66.03
N LEU A 84 23.94 16.18 67.27
CA LEU A 84 22.53 16.15 67.65
C LEU A 84 22.16 17.42 68.41
N GLY A 85 21.00 18.01 68.10
CA GLY A 85 20.48 19.22 68.74
C GLY A 85 19.88 18.94 70.12
N LEU A 86 18.61 18.55 70.16
CA LEU A 86 17.91 18.18 71.40
C LEU A 86 17.85 16.66 71.51
N VAL A 87 18.30 16.09 72.62
CA VAL A 87 18.44 14.64 72.80
C VAL A 87 17.85 14.19 74.11
N SER A 88 17.10 13.10 74.08
CA SER A 88 16.60 12.43 75.28
C SER A 88 16.96 10.95 75.27
N GLN A 89 17.42 10.48 76.42
CA GLN A 89 17.74 9.09 76.71
C GLN A 89 16.54 8.39 77.36
N GLU A 90 15.42 8.32 76.62
CA GLU A 90 14.18 7.66 77.08
C GLU A 90 13.61 8.22 78.40
N ASN A 91 13.40 9.54 78.49
CA ASN A 91 12.89 10.23 79.68
C ASN A 91 11.45 10.77 79.55
N GLY A 92 10.74 10.97 80.66
CA GLY A 92 9.36 11.47 80.71
C GLY A 92 9.16 12.94 80.33
N THR A 93 10.04 13.49 79.51
CA THR A 93 10.18 14.93 79.20
C THR A 93 9.60 15.28 77.83
N GLU A 94 9.43 16.58 77.58
CA GLU A 94 9.17 17.12 76.25
C GLU A 94 10.41 17.85 75.71
N LEU A 95 10.97 17.35 74.61
CA LEU A 95 11.96 18.08 73.84
C LEU A 95 11.24 18.99 72.84
N LYS A 96 11.38 20.31 72.97
CA LYS A 96 10.66 21.26 72.15
C LYS A 96 11.60 22.19 71.39
N ASN A 97 11.51 22.22 70.06
CA ASN A 97 12.16 23.25 69.25
C ASN A 97 11.16 24.33 68.85
N SER A 98 11.33 25.55 69.34
CA SER A 98 10.62 26.74 68.86
C SER A 98 11.51 27.74 68.14
N GLY A 99 12.83 27.52 68.14
CA GLY A 99 13.84 28.31 67.44
C GLY A 99 14.26 27.69 66.10
N THR A 100 15.51 27.90 65.69
CA THR A 100 16.07 27.33 64.46
C THR A 100 17.23 26.39 64.79
N ILE A 101 17.14 25.11 64.44
CA ILE A 101 18.26 24.16 64.44
C ILE A 101 18.74 24.00 62.99
N THR A 102 20.02 24.20 62.72
CA THR A 102 20.54 24.18 61.36
C THR A 102 22.03 23.87 61.30
N ASP A 103 22.57 23.61 60.11
CA ASP A 103 23.99 23.54 59.80
C ASP A 103 24.41 24.56 58.72
N GLU A 104 23.59 25.58 58.49
CA GLU A 104 23.78 26.59 57.44
C GLU A 104 25.18 27.25 57.43
N GLU A 105 25.77 27.46 58.61
CA GLU A 105 27.05 28.13 58.76
C GLU A 105 28.25 27.17 58.76
N GLU A 106 28.02 25.85 58.82
CA GLU A 106 29.08 24.84 58.92
C GLU A 106 30.07 24.90 57.75
N LYS A 107 29.57 25.07 56.52
CA LYS A 107 30.42 25.16 55.32
C LYS A 107 31.46 26.27 55.41
N ASP A 108 31.21 27.28 56.23
CA ASP A 108 32.07 28.45 56.35
C ASP A 108 33.17 28.28 57.41
N GLU A 109 33.01 27.28 58.27
CA GLU A 109 33.94 26.99 59.36
C GLU A 109 35.26 26.43 58.85
N LYS A 110 36.36 26.97 59.36
CA LYS A 110 37.72 26.60 58.96
C LYS A 110 37.98 25.09 59.09
N TRP A 111 37.46 24.47 60.15
CA TRP A 111 37.63 23.03 60.42
C TRP A 111 37.04 22.15 59.31
N ILE A 112 35.93 22.56 58.72
CA ILE A 112 35.29 21.84 57.60
C ILE A 112 35.99 22.15 56.29
N LYS A 113 36.35 23.42 56.04
CA LYS A 113 37.14 23.82 54.86
C LYS A 113 38.50 23.13 54.78
N GLU A 114 39.11 22.81 55.92
CA GLU A 114 40.43 22.15 56.00
C GLU A 114 40.34 20.63 56.26
N MET A 115 39.14 20.05 56.29
CA MET A 115 38.95 18.61 56.52
C MET A 115 39.79 17.77 55.54
N PRO A 116 40.65 16.85 56.03
CA PRO A 116 41.45 15.98 55.18
C PRO A 116 40.58 14.88 54.54
N TYR A 117 41.10 14.25 53.50
CA TYR A 117 40.56 12.99 52.95
C TYR A 117 41.61 11.89 53.07
N ASP A 118 41.14 10.64 53.10
CA ASP A 118 42.05 9.50 53.08
C ASP A 118 42.85 9.50 51.76
N ALA A 119 44.08 9.00 51.82
CA ALA A 119 44.95 8.97 50.64
C ALA A 119 44.28 8.25 49.45
N GLY A 120 44.12 8.96 48.33
CA GLY A 120 43.49 8.46 47.12
C GLY A 120 41.96 8.31 47.17
N LYS A 121 41.29 8.87 48.19
CA LYS A 121 39.83 8.87 48.34
C LYS A 121 39.25 10.28 48.26
N ASP A 122 37.96 10.37 47.97
CA ASP A 122 37.14 11.59 47.98
C ASP A 122 36.34 11.75 49.30
N TYR A 123 36.70 10.97 50.31
CA TYR A 123 36.09 10.96 51.63
C TYR A 123 37.15 10.71 52.72
N LEU A 124 36.79 11.03 53.96
CA LEU A 124 37.50 10.68 55.18
C LEU A 124 36.78 9.51 55.84
N THR A 125 37.51 8.43 56.16
CA THR A 125 36.94 7.32 56.93
C THR A 125 36.90 7.67 58.41
N ILE A 126 35.72 7.55 59.00
CA ILE A 126 35.48 7.72 60.43
C ILE A 126 34.93 6.41 60.98
N HIS A 127 35.73 5.70 61.77
CA HIS A 127 35.35 4.49 62.48
C HIS A 127 34.31 4.84 63.55
N GLY A 128 33.03 4.62 63.29
CA GLY A 128 31.97 4.93 64.24
C GLY A 128 31.60 3.76 65.16
N PRO A 129 30.50 3.87 65.92
CA PRO A 129 30.12 2.88 66.92
C PRO A 129 29.82 1.50 66.33
N THR A 130 29.04 1.46 65.25
CA THR A 130 28.53 0.21 64.62
C THR A 130 29.18 -0.09 63.26
N GLY A 131 30.05 0.78 62.76
CA GLY A 131 30.76 0.60 61.48
C GLY A 131 31.46 1.88 61.02
N ASP A 132 32.07 1.82 59.84
CA ASP A 132 32.81 2.93 59.24
C ASP A 132 31.88 3.89 58.47
N TYR A 133 32.06 5.18 58.69
CA TYR A 133 31.38 6.28 58.02
C TYR A 133 32.32 6.89 56.99
N LYS A 134 31.83 7.06 55.75
CA LYS A 134 32.57 7.72 54.68
C LYS A 134 32.11 9.17 54.58
N VAL A 135 32.84 10.05 55.25
CA VAL A 135 32.45 11.45 55.39
C VAL A 135 33.10 12.27 54.29
N LYS A 136 32.30 13.04 53.55
CA LYS A 136 32.79 13.99 52.56
C LYS A 136 32.05 15.31 52.70
N ARG A 137 32.68 16.36 52.20
CA ARG A 137 31.98 17.63 51.96
C ARG A 137 31.03 17.46 50.78
N SER A 138 29.83 17.99 50.92
CA SER A 138 28.83 18.11 49.87
C SER A 138 29.30 19.09 48.78
N GLY A 139 28.53 19.24 47.72
CA GLY A 139 28.86 20.15 46.62
C GLY A 139 28.92 21.63 47.05
N GLU A 140 28.20 21.99 48.11
CA GLU A 140 28.24 23.32 48.74
C GLU A 140 29.11 23.38 50.01
N GLY A 141 29.79 22.28 50.38
CA GLY A 141 30.80 22.28 51.44
C GLY A 141 30.35 21.79 52.81
N TYR A 142 29.13 21.25 52.97
CA TYR A 142 28.61 20.75 54.24
C TYR A 142 29.00 19.28 54.49
N VAL A 143 29.08 18.84 55.74
CA VAL A 143 29.20 17.41 56.09
C VAL A 143 27.89 16.88 56.67
N GLY A 144 27.66 15.57 56.57
CA GLY A 144 26.36 14.97 56.85
C GLY A 144 26.05 14.57 58.29
N TYR A 145 25.03 13.73 58.46
CA TYR A 145 24.74 12.96 59.68
C TYR A 145 24.31 13.76 60.91
N LYS A 146 23.52 14.82 60.70
CA LYS A 146 23.00 15.66 61.79
C LYS A 146 21.62 15.23 62.23
N VAL A 147 21.28 15.45 63.49
CA VAL A 147 19.91 15.21 63.98
C VAL A 147 19.38 16.43 64.73
N GLY A 148 18.17 16.86 64.40
CA GLY A 148 17.55 18.02 65.05
C GLY A 148 17.07 17.69 66.45
N ILE A 149 16.13 16.73 66.54
CA ILE A 149 15.57 16.24 67.81
C ILE A 149 15.67 14.71 67.80
N ALA A 150 16.27 14.12 68.84
CA ALA A 150 16.54 12.69 68.92
C ALA A 150 16.04 12.06 70.24
N GLN A 151 15.48 10.86 70.13
CA GLN A 151 15.41 9.92 71.25
C GLN A 151 16.42 8.79 70.99
N VAL A 152 17.31 8.55 71.95
CA VAL A 152 18.36 7.52 71.87
C VAL A 152 18.27 6.57 73.06
N GLN A 153 18.78 5.36 72.88
CA GLN A 153 18.61 4.29 73.87
C GLN A 153 19.53 4.43 75.08
N GLU A 154 18.95 4.34 76.28
CA GLU A 154 19.67 4.17 77.54
C GLU A 154 18.74 3.67 78.65
N ASN A 155 17.71 4.44 79.00
CA ASN A 155 16.79 4.15 80.11
C ASN A 155 15.62 3.23 79.70
N GLY A 156 15.07 2.47 80.64
CA GLY A 156 13.87 1.66 80.39
C GLY A 156 12.57 2.48 80.39
N PRO A 157 11.44 1.89 79.95
CA PRO A 157 10.16 2.59 79.88
C PRO A 157 9.58 3.01 81.24
N THR A 158 9.97 2.34 82.32
CA THR A 158 9.61 2.68 83.71
C THR A 158 10.63 3.57 84.38
N ASP A 159 11.83 3.67 83.82
CA ASP A 159 12.89 4.50 84.34
C ASP A 159 12.60 5.94 83.93
N TYR A 160 12.59 6.84 84.91
CA TYR A 160 12.31 8.27 84.72
C TYR A 160 11.09 8.56 83.85
N ASP A 161 10.02 7.78 84.00
CA ASP A 161 8.79 7.92 83.22
C ASP A 161 9.05 7.94 81.69
N GLY A 162 10.00 7.18 81.14
CA GLY A 162 10.37 7.17 79.71
C GLY A 162 9.22 6.87 78.74
N ASN A 163 8.38 5.90 79.07
CA ASN A 163 6.99 6.21 79.39
C ASN A 163 6.26 7.31 78.60
N LYS A 164 6.54 8.55 78.99
CA LYS A 164 5.83 9.81 78.75
C LYS A 164 6.49 10.71 77.72
N GLN A 165 7.64 10.33 77.15
CA GLN A 165 8.42 11.12 76.21
C GLN A 165 7.59 11.81 75.11
N LYS A 166 7.90 13.09 74.89
CA LYS A 166 7.42 13.89 73.75
C LYS A 166 8.59 14.55 73.03
N MET A 167 8.44 14.74 71.72
CA MET A 167 9.39 15.43 70.85
C MET A 167 8.58 16.33 69.91
N THR A 168 8.76 17.64 70.01
CA THR A 168 7.93 18.62 69.31
C THR A 168 8.82 19.62 68.57
N ASN A 169 8.74 19.69 67.24
CA ASN A 169 9.16 20.89 66.50
C ASN A 169 7.96 21.82 66.41
N SER A 170 7.89 22.85 67.25
CA SER A 170 6.71 23.70 67.42
C SER A 170 6.41 24.54 66.17
N SER A 171 5.26 25.22 66.14
CA SER A 171 4.82 26.01 64.98
C SER A 171 5.79 27.12 64.53
N THR A 172 6.66 27.61 65.41
CA THR A 172 7.74 28.56 65.05
C THR A 172 9.08 27.89 64.80
N GLY A 173 9.20 26.61 65.17
CA GLY A 173 10.40 25.81 65.07
C GLY A 173 10.83 25.55 63.62
N LYS A 174 12.12 25.68 63.36
CA LYS A 174 12.75 25.36 62.08
C LYS A 174 13.89 24.37 62.27
N ILE A 175 13.94 23.34 61.43
CA ILE A 175 15.07 22.41 61.31
C ILE A 175 15.55 22.46 59.87
N ASN A 176 16.71 23.05 59.61
CA ASN A 176 17.24 23.27 58.27
C ASN A 176 18.58 22.54 58.10
N PHE A 177 18.58 21.42 57.39
CA PHE A 177 19.80 20.64 57.15
C PHE A 177 20.25 20.62 55.69
N PHE A 178 21.52 20.94 55.48
CA PHE A 178 22.18 21.02 54.18
C PHE A 178 23.09 19.82 53.91
N GLY A 179 23.71 19.24 54.94
CA GLY A 179 24.53 18.03 54.82
C GLY A 179 23.74 16.75 54.51
N GLU A 180 24.36 15.82 53.78
CA GLU A 180 23.80 14.50 53.43
C GLU A 180 23.44 13.65 54.68
N ARG A 181 22.53 12.69 54.55
CA ARG A 181 22.20 11.70 55.59
C ARG A 181 21.77 12.31 56.94
N SER A 182 21.20 13.51 56.90
CA SER A 182 20.71 14.20 58.10
C SER A 182 19.27 13.82 58.40
N ILE A 183 18.87 13.89 59.67
CA ILE A 183 17.53 13.51 60.13
C ILE A 183 16.90 14.65 60.93
N GLY A 184 15.74 15.16 60.51
CA GLY A 184 15.07 16.24 61.24
C GLY A 184 14.68 15.81 62.66
N MET A 185 13.87 14.76 62.77
CA MET A 185 13.44 14.15 64.02
C MET A 185 13.64 12.64 63.98
N TYR A 186 14.30 12.07 65.00
CA TYR A 186 14.73 10.67 64.98
C TYR A 186 14.44 9.95 66.30
N VAL A 187 13.84 8.77 66.24
CA VAL A 187 13.83 7.81 67.35
C VAL A 187 14.71 6.64 66.96
N TYR A 188 15.73 6.35 67.77
CA TYR A 188 16.62 5.20 67.57
C TYR A 188 16.79 4.40 68.86
N LEU A 189 16.02 3.32 68.97
CA LEU A 189 16.08 2.38 70.09
C LEU A 189 16.28 0.96 69.56
N PRO A 190 17.54 0.49 69.41
CA PRO A 190 17.84 -0.82 68.83
C PRO A 190 17.39 -2.03 69.68
N GLY A 191 17.23 -1.88 70.99
CA GLY A 191 16.79 -2.92 71.92
C GLY A 191 15.50 -2.58 72.67
N ASN A 192 15.20 -1.29 72.85
CA ASN A 192 14.06 -0.84 73.66
C ASN A 192 12.79 -0.57 72.84
N THR A 193 11.65 -0.50 73.54
CA THR A 193 10.37 -0.10 72.95
C THR A 193 10.14 1.39 73.15
N THR A 194 9.92 2.14 72.08
CA THR A 194 9.60 3.57 72.18
C THR A 194 8.15 3.81 72.57
N TYR A 195 7.93 4.81 73.41
CA TYR A 195 6.63 5.37 73.78
C TYR A 195 6.48 6.82 73.30
N ALA A 196 7.46 7.32 72.52
CA ALA A 196 7.57 8.73 72.19
C ALA A 196 6.45 9.22 71.27
N ILE A 197 5.91 10.39 71.59
CA ILE A 197 5.05 11.15 70.70
C ILE A 197 5.92 12.15 69.95
N MET A 198 6.15 11.91 68.65
CA MET A 198 6.96 12.75 67.76
C MET A 198 6.06 13.61 66.87
N ARG A 199 6.09 14.95 67.04
CA ARG A 199 5.24 15.89 66.31
C ARG A 199 6.05 17.00 65.64
N ASN A 200 5.81 17.21 64.35
CA ASN A 200 6.27 18.39 63.62
C ASN A 200 5.09 19.35 63.38
N GLU A 201 5.12 20.50 64.04
CA GLU A 201 4.20 21.62 63.87
C GLU A 201 4.82 22.77 63.07
N GLY A 202 6.16 22.84 63.02
CA GLY A 202 6.94 23.84 62.31
C GLY A 202 7.50 23.36 60.97
N GLU A 203 8.69 23.85 60.60
CA GLU A 203 9.31 23.58 59.30
C GLU A 203 10.54 22.67 59.42
N ILE A 204 10.59 21.61 58.62
CA ILE A 204 11.78 20.78 58.39
C ILE A 204 12.19 20.94 56.93
N ASN A 205 13.37 21.52 56.67
CA ASN A 205 13.92 21.72 55.34
C ASN A 205 15.19 20.89 55.16
N LEU A 206 15.15 19.96 54.21
CA LEU A 206 16.29 19.10 53.87
C LEU A 206 16.82 19.48 52.49
N ARG A 207 18.15 19.57 52.39
CA ARG A 207 18.87 19.87 51.15
C ARG A 207 19.99 18.87 50.85
N GLY A 208 20.41 18.06 51.82
CA GLY A 208 21.40 16.99 51.62
C GLY A 208 20.76 15.67 51.20
N SER A 209 21.47 14.91 50.37
CA SER A 209 20.99 13.62 49.85
C SER A 209 20.82 12.57 50.95
N GLU A 210 20.03 11.52 50.70
CA GLU A 210 19.80 10.40 51.64
C GLU A 210 19.33 10.81 53.06
N SER A 211 18.63 11.95 53.16
CA SER A 211 18.16 12.52 54.43
C SER A 211 16.73 12.10 54.77
N TYR A 212 16.37 12.21 56.06
CA TYR A 212 15.04 11.88 56.56
C TYR A 212 14.39 13.04 57.31
N GLY A 213 13.14 13.40 57.01
CA GLY A 213 12.45 14.44 57.77
C GLY A 213 12.11 13.95 59.18
N MET A 214 11.34 12.88 59.24
CA MET A 214 10.96 12.16 60.45
C MET A 214 11.21 10.67 60.24
N LYS A 215 11.87 10.01 61.20
CA LYS A 215 12.18 8.57 61.13
C LYS A 215 12.04 7.91 62.50
N ILE A 216 11.40 6.75 62.54
CA ILE A 216 11.41 5.84 63.71
C ILE A 216 12.22 4.59 63.34
N ALA A 217 13.20 4.27 64.18
CA ALA A 217 14.00 3.06 64.14
C ALA A 217 13.98 2.42 65.54
N ALA A 218 12.80 1.91 65.91
CA ALA A 218 12.53 1.25 67.19
C ALA A 218 11.29 0.35 67.05
N LYS A 219 11.17 -0.64 67.95
CA LYS A 219 9.87 -1.23 68.25
C LYS A 219 9.02 -0.18 68.98
N SER A 220 7.75 -0.02 68.64
CA SER A 220 6.90 1.00 69.26
C SER A 220 5.76 0.41 70.07
N ALA A 221 5.43 1.07 71.18
CA ALA A 221 4.19 0.85 71.93
C ALA A 221 3.00 1.55 71.25
N ASP A 222 1.79 1.17 71.66
CA ASP A 222 0.53 1.68 71.11
C ASP A 222 0.36 3.21 71.15
N ARG A 223 1.01 3.88 72.11
CA ARG A 223 0.95 5.35 72.27
C ARG A 223 1.96 6.12 71.42
N ALA A 224 2.97 5.45 70.88
CA ALA A 224 3.99 6.14 70.11
C ALA A 224 3.38 6.68 68.80
N GLU A 225 3.79 7.87 68.38
CA GLU A 225 3.26 8.52 67.18
C GLU A 225 4.36 9.23 66.39
N MET A 226 4.16 9.35 65.07
CA MET A 226 4.98 10.16 64.16
C MET A 226 4.06 11.03 63.30
N VAL A 227 3.89 12.30 63.67
CA VAL A 227 2.87 13.17 63.07
C VAL A 227 3.50 14.45 62.51
N ASN A 228 3.37 14.67 61.22
CA ASN A 228 3.50 16.01 60.64
C ASN A 228 2.14 16.70 60.76
N THR A 229 1.95 17.59 61.74
CA THR A 229 0.64 18.14 62.10
C THR A 229 0.12 19.10 61.02
N SER A 230 -1.13 19.57 61.15
CA SER A 230 -1.78 20.44 60.16
C SER A 230 -1.02 21.73 59.82
N THR A 231 -0.18 22.24 60.72
CA THR A 231 0.69 23.41 60.47
C THR A 231 2.09 23.01 59.99
N GLY A 232 2.46 21.75 60.20
CA GLY A 232 3.78 21.21 59.92
C GLY A 232 4.11 21.18 58.43
N LYS A 233 5.35 21.56 58.10
CA LYS A 233 5.89 21.51 56.75
C LYS A 233 7.17 20.71 56.70
N ILE A 234 7.28 19.80 55.74
CA ILE A 234 8.54 19.10 55.42
C ILE A 234 8.88 19.33 53.95
N THR A 235 10.04 19.91 53.67
CA THR A 235 10.49 20.21 52.30
C THR A 235 11.79 19.49 51.97
N LEU A 236 11.73 18.55 51.01
CA LEU A 236 12.89 18.02 50.32
C LEU A 236 13.19 18.92 49.13
N GLY A 237 14.36 19.54 49.12
CA GLY A 237 14.72 20.55 48.13
C GLY A 237 16.19 20.58 47.77
N LYS A 238 16.55 21.59 46.98
CA LYS A 238 17.91 21.84 46.50
C LYS A 238 18.50 23.10 47.15
N ASN A 239 19.80 23.07 47.41
CA ASN A 239 20.61 24.21 47.82
C ASN A 239 21.90 24.21 47.00
N GLY A 240 22.03 25.11 46.02
CA GLY A 240 23.19 25.11 45.12
C GLY A 240 23.38 23.77 44.42
N LYS A 241 24.52 23.11 44.60
CA LYS A 241 24.82 21.75 44.10
C LYS A 241 24.23 20.63 44.95
N ASP A 242 23.85 20.91 46.19
CA ASP A 242 23.29 19.92 47.10
C ASP A 242 21.80 19.73 46.83
N SER A 243 21.36 18.49 46.84
CA SER A 243 19.95 18.17 46.69
C SER A 243 19.56 17.05 47.64
N ALA A 244 18.37 17.15 48.22
CA ALA A 244 17.74 16.09 48.99
C ALA A 244 17.22 14.96 48.09
N SER A 245 18.06 14.52 47.14
CA SER A 245 17.85 13.35 46.30
C SER A 245 18.01 12.09 47.13
N ASN A 246 17.29 11.02 46.79
CA ASN A 246 17.20 9.78 47.58
C ASN A 246 16.74 9.99 49.04
N SER A 247 16.03 11.08 49.32
CA SER A 247 15.61 11.45 50.68
C SER A 247 14.12 11.17 50.90
N ILE A 248 13.72 11.05 52.17
CA ILE A 248 12.35 10.70 52.55
C ILE A 248 11.83 11.67 53.61
N ALA A 249 10.68 12.30 53.38
CA ALA A 249 10.12 13.24 54.36
C ALA A 249 9.61 12.51 55.62
N MET A 250 8.83 11.43 55.47
CA MET A 250 8.40 10.58 56.59
C MET A 250 8.71 9.10 56.31
N ALA A 251 9.42 8.44 57.21
CA ALA A 251 9.94 7.10 56.99
C ALA A 251 9.66 6.12 58.14
N LEU A 252 9.04 4.98 57.81
CA LEU A 252 8.98 3.78 58.63
C LEU A 252 9.69 2.64 57.91
N THR A 253 10.99 2.53 58.14
CA THR A 253 11.86 1.62 57.40
C THR A 253 12.38 0.50 58.27
N ALA A 254 12.43 -0.71 57.72
CA ALA A 254 13.13 -1.83 58.31
C ALA A 254 14.58 -1.44 58.60
N ASP A 255 15.02 -1.72 59.81
CA ASP A 255 16.36 -1.45 60.29
C ASP A 255 16.87 -2.73 60.95
N ASN A 256 17.94 -3.30 60.42
CA ASN A 256 18.48 -4.57 60.88
C ASN A 256 19.17 -4.46 62.25
N THR A 257 19.42 -3.23 62.73
CA THR A 257 19.97 -2.99 64.06
C THR A 257 18.90 -3.02 65.16
N VAL A 258 17.61 -3.03 64.79
CA VAL A 258 16.48 -3.03 65.73
C VAL A 258 16.01 -4.45 66.03
N THR A 259 16.14 -4.85 67.29
CA THR A 259 15.71 -6.14 67.83
C THR A 259 14.20 -6.30 67.69
N ASN A 260 13.75 -7.42 67.11
CA ASN A 260 12.35 -7.67 66.75
C ASN A 260 11.74 -6.73 65.69
N GLY A 261 12.59 -5.94 65.00
CA GLY A 261 12.19 -5.09 63.89
C GLY A 261 11.51 -3.78 64.29
N VAL A 262 11.48 -2.84 63.34
CA VAL A 262 10.80 -1.55 63.49
C VAL A 262 9.30 -1.74 63.40
N SER A 263 8.56 -1.16 64.34
CA SER A 263 7.09 -1.20 64.34
C SER A 263 6.50 0.14 64.76
N LEU A 264 5.28 0.41 64.29
CA LEU A 264 4.43 1.50 64.78
C LEU A 264 2.98 1.07 64.59
N LYS A 265 2.11 1.35 65.57
CA LYS A 265 0.68 1.06 65.45
C LYS A 265 0.10 1.74 64.20
N ARG A 266 -0.67 1.00 63.41
CA ARG A 266 -1.34 1.54 62.22
C ARG A 266 -2.21 2.74 62.59
N GLY A 267 -2.10 3.80 61.80
CA GLY A 267 -2.78 5.07 62.05
C GLY A 267 -1.99 6.05 62.93
N ASN A 268 -0.87 5.64 63.53
CA ASN A 268 -0.04 6.53 64.35
C ASN A 268 1.07 7.26 63.57
N ALA A 269 1.34 6.89 62.31
CA ALA A 269 2.12 7.73 61.39
C ALA A 269 1.21 8.50 60.45
N ARG A 270 1.19 9.83 60.59
CA ARG A 270 0.22 10.70 59.90
C ARG A 270 0.88 11.95 59.32
N ASN A 271 0.56 12.26 58.07
CA ASN A 271 0.74 13.59 57.50
C ASN A 271 -0.59 14.34 57.52
N GLU A 272 -0.72 15.31 58.41
CA GLU A 272 -1.83 16.25 58.51
C GLU A 272 -1.50 17.60 57.86
N GLY A 273 -0.21 17.91 57.70
CA GLY A 273 0.31 19.15 57.11
C GLY A 273 0.80 19.00 55.67
N THR A 274 1.84 19.76 55.31
CA THR A 274 2.34 19.83 53.93
C THR A 274 3.73 19.18 53.79
N ILE A 275 3.85 18.22 52.86
CA ILE A 275 5.13 17.69 52.39
C ILE A 275 5.38 18.20 50.98
N THR A 276 6.58 18.71 50.69
CA THR A 276 6.98 19.18 49.35
C THR A 276 8.27 18.49 48.91
N VAL A 277 8.24 17.89 47.72
CA VAL A 277 9.38 17.23 47.06
C VAL A 277 9.67 17.99 45.77
N LYS A 278 10.67 18.87 45.79
CA LYS A 278 11.00 19.75 44.66
C LYS A 278 12.49 19.78 44.34
N ASP A 279 12.85 19.97 43.08
CA ASP A 279 14.24 20.08 42.62
C ASP A 279 15.17 18.90 43.03
N VAL A 280 14.60 17.71 43.23
CA VAL A 280 15.30 16.49 43.68
C VAL A 280 14.99 15.28 42.81
N GLN A 281 15.71 14.18 42.99
CA GLN A 281 15.49 12.90 42.27
C GLN A 281 15.45 11.71 43.24
N ASN A 282 14.64 10.69 42.92
CA ASN A 282 14.47 9.47 43.71
C ASN A 282 13.98 9.69 45.15
N SER A 283 13.28 10.78 45.40
CA SER A 283 12.84 11.17 46.74
C SER A 283 11.36 10.90 46.96
N LEU A 284 11.01 10.66 48.22
CA LEU A 284 9.68 10.20 48.61
C LEU A 284 9.06 11.13 49.66
N GLY A 285 7.77 11.43 49.52
CA GLY A 285 7.03 12.12 50.58
C GLY A 285 6.85 11.23 51.80
N ALA A 286 6.33 10.02 51.61
CA ALA A 286 6.19 9.01 52.65
C ALA A 286 6.67 7.64 52.17
N TYR A 287 7.34 6.90 53.06
CA TYR A 287 7.81 5.55 52.76
C TYR A 287 7.63 4.59 53.94
N VAL A 288 7.04 3.43 53.68
CA VAL A 288 6.91 2.34 54.64
C VAL A 288 7.31 1.00 54.01
N ASN A 289 8.11 0.22 54.70
CA ASN A 289 8.45 -1.15 54.29
C ASN A 289 8.45 -2.17 55.44
N VAL A 290 7.69 -1.86 56.48
CA VAL A 290 7.45 -2.72 57.65
C VAL A 290 5.94 -2.95 57.82
N ASP A 291 5.54 -3.85 58.72
CA ASP A 291 4.14 -4.10 59.05
C ASP A 291 3.49 -2.92 59.80
N SER A 292 3.18 -1.85 59.06
CA SER A 292 2.61 -0.62 59.60
C SER A 292 1.92 0.19 58.48
N SER A 293 1.42 1.37 58.82
CA SER A 293 0.84 2.29 57.85
C SER A 293 1.31 3.73 58.02
N ILE A 294 1.42 4.45 56.91
CA ILE A 294 1.52 5.92 56.89
C ILE A 294 0.30 6.49 56.16
N THR A 295 -0.41 7.40 56.81
CA THR A 295 -1.62 8.04 56.27
C THR A 295 -1.37 9.51 55.97
N ASN A 296 -1.59 9.94 54.72
CA ASN A 296 -1.84 11.34 54.38
C ASN A 296 -3.30 11.64 54.70
N THR A 297 -3.57 12.35 55.80
CA THR A 297 -4.93 12.53 56.34
C THR A 297 -5.75 13.51 55.49
N SER A 298 -7.02 13.72 55.85
CA SER A 298 -7.94 14.60 55.11
C SER A 298 -7.47 16.04 54.91
N THR A 299 -6.61 16.54 55.81
CA THR A 299 -5.97 17.87 55.73
C THR A 299 -4.58 17.84 55.09
N GLY A 300 -3.98 16.65 55.00
CA GLY A 300 -2.62 16.44 54.52
C GLY A 300 -2.46 16.73 53.03
N LYS A 301 -1.33 17.36 52.69
CA LYS A 301 -0.93 17.68 51.32
C LYS A 301 0.46 17.14 51.03
N ILE A 302 0.63 16.46 49.90
CA ILE A 302 1.95 16.05 49.39
C ILE A 302 2.13 16.60 47.98
N ASN A 303 3.13 17.45 47.78
CA ASN A 303 3.40 18.10 46.50
C ASN A 303 4.71 17.57 45.90
N VAL A 304 4.63 16.92 44.73
CA VAL A 304 5.78 16.38 43.99
C VAL A 304 5.99 17.21 42.73
N ASN A 305 6.98 18.09 42.74
CA ASN A 305 7.25 19.04 41.67
C ASN A 305 8.75 19.17 41.40
N SER A 306 9.32 18.20 40.70
CA SER A 306 10.73 18.22 40.28
C SER A 306 10.85 18.00 38.78
N THR A 307 11.81 18.68 38.15
CA THR A 307 12.18 18.42 36.76
C THR A 307 13.19 17.27 36.71
N ILE A 308 12.75 16.10 36.24
CA ILE A 308 13.61 14.93 36.04
C ILE A 308 13.81 14.73 34.53
N ALA A 309 15.07 14.66 34.11
CA ALA A 309 15.42 14.38 32.72
C ALA A 309 15.17 12.90 32.37
N GLU A 310 14.74 12.67 31.13
CA GLU A 310 14.67 11.33 30.54
C GLU A 310 16.08 10.73 30.43
N LYS A 311 16.21 9.46 30.80
CA LYS A 311 17.45 8.70 30.65
C LYS A 311 17.46 7.89 29.36
N THR A 312 18.64 7.63 28.81
CA THR A 312 18.78 6.77 27.62
C THR A 312 18.39 5.34 27.94
N ALA A 313 18.05 4.56 26.92
CA ALA A 313 17.80 3.12 27.05
C ALA A 313 18.94 2.43 27.83
N ASN A 314 18.60 1.51 28.73
CA ASN A 314 19.48 0.78 29.67
C ASN A 314 19.99 1.54 30.90
N GLN A 315 19.61 2.81 31.09
CA GLN A 315 19.86 3.54 32.34
C GLN A 315 18.60 3.52 33.25
N LYS A 316 18.80 3.49 34.57
CA LYS A 316 17.69 3.57 35.54
C LYS A 316 17.09 4.98 35.52
N GLN A 317 15.82 5.08 35.14
CA GLN A 317 15.05 6.33 35.22
C GLN A 317 14.79 6.69 36.69
N ALA A 318 14.96 7.98 37.02
CA ALA A 318 14.64 8.48 38.35
C ALA A 318 13.15 8.84 38.47
N PHE A 319 12.57 8.60 39.65
CA PHE A 319 11.16 8.90 39.95
C PHE A 319 11.05 9.52 41.33
N ASN A 320 10.29 10.61 41.44
CA ASN A 320 9.85 11.09 42.74
C ASN A 320 8.45 10.59 43.01
N MET A 321 8.14 10.27 44.27
CA MET A 321 6.84 9.70 44.61
C MET A 321 6.22 10.40 45.81
N GLY A 322 4.90 10.57 45.78
CA GLY A 322 4.17 11.09 46.92
C GLY A 322 4.24 10.11 48.10
N MET A 323 3.81 8.87 47.86
CA MET A 323 3.83 7.80 48.87
C MET A 323 4.29 6.47 48.27
N ARG A 324 5.06 5.69 49.03
CA ARG A 324 5.52 4.36 48.61
C ARG A 324 5.40 3.31 49.73
N ALA A 325 4.90 2.13 49.38
CA ALA A 325 4.94 0.92 50.21
C ALA A 325 5.60 -0.23 49.46
N ASP A 326 6.59 -0.89 50.06
CA ASP A 326 7.18 -2.12 49.50
C ASP A 326 7.85 -2.99 50.58
N GLY A 327 8.52 -4.07 50.18
CA GLY A 327 9.41 -4.86 51.06
C GLY A 327 8.72 -5.74 52.10
N HIS A 328 7.47 -5.43 52.46
CA HIS A 328 6.67 -6.19 53.42
C HIS A 328 5.18 -6.18 53.02
N SER A 329 4.51 -7.34 53.10
CA SER A 329 3.10 -7.48 52.70
C SER A 329 2.15 -6.66 53.59
N GLY A 330 2.50 -6.50 54.87
CA GLY A 330 1.81 -5.63 55.82
C GLY A 330 2.06 -4.12 55.62
N ALA A 331 2.99 -3.68 54.78
CA ALA A 331 3.20 -2.25 54.57
C ALA A 331 1.99 -1.62 53.87
N GLU A 332 1.43 -0.54 54.44
CA GLU A 332 0.29 0.19 53.86
C GLU A 332 0.56 1.70 53.76
N ILE A 333 0.29 2.27 52.58
CA ILE A 333 0.16 3.73 52.41
C ILE A 333 -1.28 4.11 52.14
N ARG A 334 -1.75 5.18 52.81
CA ARG A 334 -3.13 5.64 52.69
C ARG A 334 -3.20 7.12 52.36
N ASN A 335 -3.92 7.48 51.30
CA ASN A 335 -4.23 8.87 50.96
C ASN A 335 -5.71 9.18 51.22
N GLU A 336 -5.96 9.97 52.25
CA GLU A 336 -7.23 10.62 52.56
C GLU A 336 -7.20 12.12 52.25
N GLY A 337 -6.03 12.66 51.88
CA GLY A 337 -5.74 14.07 51.60
C GLY A 337 -5.53 14.37 50.12
N GLU A 338 -4.67 15.33 49.83
CA GLU A 338 -4.32 15.74 48.45
C GLU A 338 -2.87 15.37 48.12
N ILE A 339 -2.66 14.77 46.94
CA ILE A 339 -1.33 14.54 46.37
C ILE A 339 -1.27 15.24 45.01
N THR A 340 -0.32 16.14 44.81
CA THR A 340 -0.05 16.79 43.51
C THR A 340 1.24 16.24 42.89
N ILE A 341 1.24 15.95 41.58
CA ILE A 341 2.37 15.36 40.84
C ILE A 341 2.71 16.18 39.58
N ASP A 342 3.13 17.43 39.77
CA ASP A 342 3.49 18.34 38.67
C ASP A 342 4.91 18.09 38.10
N GLY A 343 5.73 17.32 38.80
CA GLY A 343 7.09 16.99 38.34
C GLY A 343 7.13 15.93 37.23
N ALA A 344 8.06 16.06 36.29
CA ALA A 344 8.29 15.01 35.29
C ALA A 344 8.72 13.70 35.98
N TYR A 345 8.21 12.55 35.51
CA TYR A 345 8.42 11.24 36.13
C TYR A 345 7.97 11.19 37.61
N ALA A 346 6.93 11.94 37.97
CA ALA A 346 6.31 11.86 39.29
C ALA A 346 5.28 10.73 39.37
N ILE A 347 5.26 10.03 40.51
CA ILE A 347 4.27 9.00 40.84
C ILE A 347 3.48 9.46 42.05
N GLY A 348 2.15 9.44 42.00
CA GLY A 348 1.32 9.82 43.14
C GLY A 348 1.53 8.85 44.30
N MET A 349 1.22 7.57 44.04
CA MET A 349 1.37 6.50 45.02
C MET A 349 1.85 5.19 44.36
N LEU A 350 2.74 4.45 45.03
CA LEU A 350 3.26 3.17 44.55
C LEU A 350 3.22 2.09 45.64
N ALA A 351 2.65 0.93 45.33
CA ALA A 351 2.78 -0.28 46.14
C ALA A 351 3.47 -1.41 45.36
N LYS A 352 4.41 -2.11 46.03
CA LYS A 352 5.11 -3.28 45.47
C LYS A 352 5.08 -4.45 46.44
N GLY A 353 4.23 -5.45 46.17
CA GLY A 353 4.00 -6.58 47.09
C GLY A 353 3.39 -6.17 48.45
N SER A 354 2.74 -5.01 48.47
CA SER A 354 2.23 -4.31 49.66
C SER A 354 0.87 -3.68 49.36
N ARG A 355 0.32 -2.90 50.30
CA ARG A 355 -1.02 -2.31 50.19
C ARG A 355 -1.01 -0.79 50.00
N LEU A 356 -1.92 -0.29 49.18
CA LEU A 356 -2.14 1.15 48.95
C LEU A 356 -3.64 1.43 48.92
N VAL A 357 -4.06 2.48 49.62
CA VAL A 357 -5.45 2.93 49.65
C VAL A 357 -5.53 4.41 49.29
N ASN A 358 -6.28 4.77 48.25
CA ASN A 358 -6.57 6.15 47.87
C ASN A 358 -8.08 6.43 47.99
N THR A 359 -8.48 7.36 48.87
CA THR A 359 -9.89 7.74 49.07
C THR A 359 -10.20 9.18 48.63
N LYS A 360 -9.17 9.96 48.27
CA LYS A 360 -9.30 11.37 47.85
C LYS A 360 -8.51 11.64 46.56
N THR A 361 -7.83 12.78 46.43
CA THR A 361 -7.40 13.30 45.13
C THR A 361 -5.90 13.12 44.92
N ILE A 362 -5.55 12.56 43.75
CA ILE A 362 -4.23 12.65 43.15
C ILE A 362 -4.37 13.50 41.89
N SER A 363 -3.66 14.62 41.79
CA SER A 363 -3.83 15.58 40.69
C SER A 363 -2.50 16.08 40.12
N SER A 364 -2.56 16.70 38.95
CA SER A 364 -1.48 17.45 38.31
C SER A 364 -2.08 18.59 37.50
N THR A 365 -1.23 19.51 37.06
CA THR A 365 -1.57 20.63 36.19
C THR A 365 -0.98 20.48 34.80
N ASN A 366 0.28 20.03 34.69
CA ASN A 366 0.94 19.80 33.42
C ASN A 366 2.13 18.82 33.55
N VAL A 367 1.83 17.54 33.79
CA VAL A 367 2.86 16.51 34.02
C VAL A 367 3.27 15.79 32.73
N LYS A 368 4.55 15.38 32.68
CA LYS A 368 5.11 14.46 31.68
C LYS A 368 5.62 13.20 32.34
N ASN A 369 5.30 12.05 31.74
CA ASN A 369 5.58 10.71 32.24
C ASN A 369 5.06 10.49 33.66
N GLY A 370 3.96 11.17 34.00
CA GLY A 370 3.34 11.11 35.31
C GLY A 370 2.48 9.86 35.46
N ILE A 371 2.50 9.28 36.67
CA ILE A 371 1.63 8.15 36.99
C ILE A 371 0.83 8.44 38.27
N GLY A 372 -0.49 8.29 38.22
CA GLY A 372 -1.33 8.47 39.39
C GLY A 372 -1.07 7.40 40.45
N ILE A 373 -1.38 6.14 40.12
CA ILE A 373 -1.22 4.98 41.00
C ILE A 373 -0.48 3.84 40.30
N VAL A 374 0.43 3.19 41.03
CA VAL A 374 1.17 2.01 40.59
C VAL A 374 0.99 0.86 41.59
N GLY A 375 0.52 -0.29 41.11
CA GLY A 375 0.53 -1.57 41.83
C GLY A 375 1.40 -2.59 41.09
N MET A 376 2.43 -3.14 41.75
CA MET A 376 3.36 -4.09 41.14
C MET A 376 3.71 -5.26 42.06
N ASN A 377 4.13 -6.38 41.47
CA ASN A 377 4.64 -7.58 42.16
C ASN A 377 3.74 -8.07 43.31
N GLY A 378 2.46 -8.30 43.04
CA GLY A 378 1.50 -8.80 44.03
C GLY A 378 0.96 -7.72 44.99
N ALA A 379 0.91 -6.45 44.57
CA ALA A 379 0.34 -5.38 45.40
C ALA A 379 -1.20 -5.44 45.45
N THR A 380 -1.78 -4.95 46.54
CA THR A 380 -3.23 -4.71 46.68
C THR A 380 -3.50 -3.20 46.66
N VAL A 381 -4.26 -2.74 45.66
CA VAL A 381 -4.59 -1.34 45.43
C VAL A 381 -6.09 -1.12 45.64
N GLU A 382 -6.46 -0.25 46.57
CA GLU A 382 -7.85 0.21 46.74
C GLU A 382 -7.96 1.67 46.29
N ASN A 383 -8.81 1.94 45.30
CA ASN A 383 -9.08 3.31 44.87
C ASN A 383 -10.58 3.62 44.96
N SER A 384 -10.94 4.58 45.83
CA SER A 384 -12.26 5.19 45.91
C SER A 384 -12.23 6.71 45.69
N GLY A 385 -11.06 7.27 45.35
CA GLY A 385 -10.84 8.68 45.08
C GLY A 385 -10.70 9.06 43.59
N THR A 386 -10.36 10.33 43.35
CA THR A 386 -10.16 10.92 42.01
C THR A 386 -8.69 10.93 41.62
N ILE A 387 -8.40 10.55 40.37
CA ILE A 387 -7.07 10.58 39.77
C ILE A 387 -7.11 11.49 38.54
N LYS A 388 -6.36 12.60 38.58
CA LYS A 388 -6.29 13.60 37.50
C LYS A 388 -4.83 13.81 37.06
N VAL A 389 -4.39 13.08 36.04
CA VAL A 389 -3.01 13.11 35.52
C VAL A 389 -2.99 13.81 34.16
N VAL A 390 -2.95 15.14 34.18
CA VAL A 390 -3.11 15.99 32.99
C VAL A 390 -1.80 16.63 32.54
N GLY A 391 -1.64 16.73 31.23
CA GLY A 391 -0.51 17.39 30.59
C GLY A 391 -0.81 17.78 29.15
N THR A 392 0.15 18.46 28.52
CA THR A 392 0.04 18.97 27.15
C THR A 392 1.19 18.48 26.26
N GLY A 393 0.90 18.21 24.98
CA GLY A 393 1.85 17.64 24.03
C GLY A 393 2.21 16.19 24.35
N ASN A 394 3.43 15.76 24.01
CA ASN A 394 3.91 14.39 24.29
C ASN A 394 4.19 14.18 25.79
N THR A 395 3.29 13.48 26.47
CA THR A 395 3.36 13.30 27.93
C THR A 395 3.53 11.85 28.36
N ASN A 396 2.96 10.85 27.67
CA ASN A 396 3.00 9.45 28.11
C ASN A 396 2.46 9.23 29.55
N ASN A 397 1.44 9.98 29.94
CA ASN A 397 0.88 9.90 31.29
C ASN A 397 0.05 8.62 31.48
N ILE A 398 0.01 8.10 32.70
CA ILE A 398 -0.82 6.95 33.07
C ILE A 398 -1.66 7.29 34.30
N GLY A 399 -2.97 7.07 34.26
CA GLY A 399 -3.81 7.22 35.44
C GLY A 399 -3.53 6.13 36.47
N ILE A 400 -3.79 4.88 36.10
CA ILE A 400 -3.54 3.69 36.93
C ILE A 400 -2.71 2.66 36.15
N LEU A 401 -1.65 2.16 36.78
CA LEU A 401 -0.86 1.02 36.30
C LEU A 401 -0.94 -0.14 37.30
N ILE A 402 -1.49 -1.29 36.88
CA ILE A 402 -1.48 -2.54 37.65
C ILE A 402 -0.69 -3.59 36.88
N ASN A 403 0.36 -4.14 37.50
CA ASN A 403 1.26 -5.09 36.86
C ASN A 403 1.68 -6.26 37.78
N SER A 404 2.16 -7.34 37.16
CA SER A 404 2.89 -8.43 37.81
C SER A 404 2.15 -9.05 39.01
N GLY A 405 0.94 -9.55 38.79
CA GLY A 405 0.16 -10.27 39.81
C GLY A 405 -0.58 -9.38 40.81
N SER A 406 -0.63 -8.06 40.56
CA SER A 406 -1.24 -7.11 41.49
C SER A 406 -2.75 -6.97 41.25
N THR A 407 -3.50 -6.69 42.31
CA THR A 407 -4.97 -6.55 42.25
C THR A 407 -5.38 -5.13 42.61
N GLY A 408 -6.29 -4.56 41.82
CA GLY A 408 -6.96 -3.30 42.10
C GLY A 408 -8.44 -3.53 42.41
N THR A 409 -8.96 -2.89 43.46
CA THR A 409 -10.37 -2.98 43.86
C THR A 409 -10.95 -1.61 44.18
N VAL A 410 -12.28 -1.56 44.28
CA VAL A 410 -13.01 -0.39 44.74
C VAL A 410 -13.04 -0.42 46.26
N GLY A 411 -12.37 0.53 46.90
CA GLY A 411 -12.47 0.74 48.35
C GLY A 411 -13.82 1.33 48.76
N ALA A 412 -14.06 1.46 50.06
CA ALA A 412 -15.22 2.21 50.56
C ALA A 412 -15.13 3.68 50.11
N VAL A 413 -16.22 4.24 49.59
CA VAL A 413 -16.33 5.67 49.25
C VAL A 413 -16.81 6.40 50.50
N PRO A 414 -15.99 7.28 51.12
CA PRO A 414 -16.41 8.03 52.29
C PRO A 414 -17.62 8.93 51.99
N PRO A 415 -18.57 9.11 52.94
CA PRO A 415 -19.69 10.03 52.77
C PRO A 415 -19.20 11.46 52.44
N GLY A 416 -19.79 12.07 51.40
CA GLY A 416 -19.44 13.44 50.97
C GLY A 416 -18.28 13.53 49.97
N ASN A 417 -17.55 12.44 49.69
CA ASN A 417 -16.54 12.43 48.63
C ASN A 417 -17.18 12.31 47.24
N PRO A 418 -16.58 12.92 46.20
CA PRO A 418 -17.03 12.71 44.82
C PRO A 418 -16.86 11.25 44.42
N ALA A 419 -17.64 10.81 43.42
CA ALA A 419 -17.46 9.49 42.85
C ALA A 419 -16.02 9.31 42.32
N PRO A 420 -15.41 8.13 42.48
CA PRO A 420 -14.09 7.85 41.92
C PRO A 420 -14.08 8.12 40.42
N SER A 421 -12.96 8.64 39.92
CA SER A 421 -12.82 8.99 38.50
C SER A 421 -11.35 9.06 38.11
N ILE A 422 -11.09 8.84 36.82
CA ILE A 422 -9.78 8.92 36.20
C ILE A 422 -9.87 9.93 35.06
N GLU A 423 -9.04 10.96 35.08
CA GLU A 423 -8.86 11.94 34.02
C GLU A 423 -7.37 11.97 33.64
N VAL A 424 -7.06 11.71 32.38
CA VAL A 424 -5.68 11.71 31.88
C VAL A 424 -5.61 12.54 30.61
N SER A 425 -4.59 13.39 30.46
CA SER A 425 -4.40 14.13 29.20
C SER A 425 -2.95 14.24 28.75
N GLY A 426 -2.82 14.56 27.46
CA GLY A 426 -1.58 14.65 26.72
C GLY A 426 -1.36 13.41 25.85
N ASP A 427 -0.58 13.60 24.79
CA ASP A 427 -0.34 12.58 23.78
C ASP A 427 0.37 11.36 24.37
N ASN A 428 0.16 10.20 23.74
CA ASN A 428 0.69 8.90 24.16
C ASN A 428 0.19 8.36 25.51
N SER A 429 -0.77 9.03 26.13
CA SER A 429 -1.24 8.71 27.48
C SER A 429 -2.27 7.58 27.53
N THR A 430 -2.39 6.96 28.71
CA THR A 430 -3.35 5.88 28.98
C THR A 430 -4.13 6.12 30.26
N GLY A 431 -5.46 5.94 30.24
CA GLY A 431 -6.29 6.06 31.44
C GLY A 431 -5.96 5.00 32.47
N ALA A 432 -6.18 3.74 32.11
CA ALA A 432 -5.80 2.58 32.93
C ALA A 432 -5.09 1.51 32.10
N LEU A 433 -3.93 1.06 32.59
CA LEU A 433 -3.13 0.00 32.01
C LEU A 433 -3.01 -1.17 33.00
N VAL A 434 -3.60 -2.30 32.63
CA VAL A 434 -3.50 -3.54 33.42
C VAL A 434 -2.82 -4.62 32.58
N THR A 435 -1.74 -5.15 33.12
CA THR A 435 -0.90 -6.13 32.41
C THR A 435 -0.18 -7.06 33.38
N GLY A 436 0.50 -8.08 32.85
CA GLY A 436 1.18 -9.10 33.63
C GLY A 436 0.24 -10.18 34.18
N ALA A 437 0.72 -11.43 34.19
CA ALA A 437 -0.05 -12.56 34.65
C ALA A 437 -0.55 -12.38 36.09
N GLY A 438 -1.80 -12.77 36.36
CA GLY A 438 -2.44 -12.67 37.68
C GLY A 438 -2.93 -11.27 38.05
N SER A 439 -2.67 -10.25 37.23
CA SER A 439 -3.14 -8.89 37.54
C SER A 439 -4.63 -8.71 37.24
N SER A 440 -5.31 -7.86 38.02
CA SER A 440 -6.70 -7.46 37.75
C SER A 440 -7.03 -6.09 38.34
N LEU A 441 -8.08 -5.44 37.83
CA LEU A 441 -8.52 -4.13 38.32
C LEU A 441 -10.04 -4.05 38.31
N THR A 442 -10.65 -3.80 39.47
CA THR A 442 -12.05 -3.42 39.62
C THR A 442 -12.11 -1.96 40.05
N MET A 443 -12.89 -1.13 39.35
CA MET A 443 -13.01 0.31 39.61
C MET A 443 -14.47 0.79 39.44
N LYS A 444 -14.77 2.00 39.92
CA LYS A 444 -16.04 2.71 39.73
C LYS A 444 -15.82 4.10 39.13
N GLY A 445 -16.84 4.60 38.46
CA GLY A 445 -16.92 5.97 37.92
C GLY A 445 -16.15 6.21 36.63
N ASN A 446 -16.08 7.48 36.21
CA ASN A 446 -15.72 7.82 34.82
C ASN A 446 -14.22 7.72 34.55
N VAL A 447 -13.86 7.30 33.33
CA VAL A 447 -12.49 7.36 32.77
C VAL A 447 -12.50 8.30 31.58
N THR A 448 -11.75 9.40 31.63
CA THR A 448 -11.60 10.36 30.53
C THR A 448 -10.14 10.45 30.12
N VAL A 449 -9.86 10.28 28.83
CA VAL A 449 -8.51 10.42 28.26
C VAL A 449 -8.54 11.38 27.08
N SER A 450 -7.69 12.41 27.08
CA SER A 450 -7.60 13.37 25.99
C SER A 450 -6.21 13.62 25.40
N GLY A 451 -6.12 13.70 24.06
CA GLY A 451 -4.87 13.86 23.29
C GLY A 451 -4.86 12.98 22.04
N ASN A 452 -3.68 12.78 21.44
CA ASN A 452 -3.46 11.87 20.31
C ASN A 452 -2.61 10.65 20.72
N SER A 453 -2.72 9.56 19.96
CA SER A 453 -2.07 8.28 20.27
C SER A 453 -2.39 7.76 21.70
N ILE A 454 -3.61 8.02 22.16
CA ILE A 454 -4.06 7.77 23.54
C ILE A 454 -4.84 6.46 23.67
N THR A 455 -5.01 5.96 24.89
CA THR A 455 -5.91 4.83 25.15
C THR A 455 -6.72 5.02 26.42
N GLY A 456 -8.03 4.75 26.37
CA GLY A 456 -8.89 4.78 27.56
C GLY A 456 -8.47 3.74 28.58
N ILE A 457 -8.75 2.46 28.27
CA ILE A 457 -8.47 1.33 29.15
C ILE A 457 -7.80 0.20 28.36
N VAL A 458 -6.76 -0.39 28.94
CA VAL A 458 -6.05 -1.57 28.40
C VAL A 458 -6.14 -2.72 29.39
N ALA A 459 -6.72 -3.83 28.94
CA ALA A 459 -6.70 -5.14 29.61
C ALA A 459 -5.81 -6.10 28.80
N ASN A 460 -4.54 -6.23 29.17
CA ASN A 460 -3.55 -6.99 28.41
C ASN A 460 -3.28 -8.37 29.06
N GLY A 461 -4.02 -9.38 28.61
CA GLY A 461 -3.98 -10.74 29.17
C GLY A 461 -4.56 -10.85 30.58
N THR A 462 -5.36 -9.86 30.99
CA THR A 462 -5.85 -9.64 32.36
C THR A 462 -7.30 -9.18 32.37
N THR A 463 -7.91 -9.09 33.56
CA THR A 463 -9.29 -8.61 33.73
C THR A 463 -9.36 -7.18 34.26
N VAL A 464 -10.16 -6.33 33.60
CA VAL A 464 -10.57 -5.01 34.08
C VAL A 464 -12.09 -4.96 34.20
N LYS A 465 -12.62 -4.61 35.37
CA LYS A 465 -14.06 -4.50 35.66
C LYS A 465 -14.40 -3.07 36.07
N LEU A 466 -15.41 -2.49 35.43
CA LEU A 466 -15.94 -1.17 35.75
C LEU A 466 -17.37 -1.34 36.28
N GLU A 467 -17.58 -1.06 37.57
CA GLU A 467 -18.85 -1.26 38.26
C GLU A 467 -19.72 0.00 38.28
N GLY A 468 -21.04 -0.19 38.22
CA GLY A 468 -22.03 0.89 38.23
C GLY A 468 -22.08 1.71 36.93
N ASP A 469 -22.98 2.69 36.89
CA ASP A 469 -23.09 3.61 35.76
C ASP A 469 -21.81 4.46 35.64
N ALA A 470 -21.03 4.20 34.60
CA ALA A 470 -19.75 4.84 34.35
C ALA A 470 -19.57 5.19 32.87
N THR A 471 -18.78 6.22 32.58
CA THR A 471 -18.44 6.62 31.21
C THR A 471 -16.95 6.46 30.94
N VAL A 472 -16.59 5.80 29.84
CA VAL A 472 -15.24 5.82 29.27
C VAL A 472 -15.22 6.78 28.09
N LYS A 473 -14.59 7.95 28.25
CA LYS A 473 -14.47 9.00 27.24
C LYS A 473 -13.05 9.05 26.68
N VAL A 474 -12.92 8.95 25.36
CA VAL A 474 -11.63 9.07 24.65
C VAL A 474 -11.80 9.97 23.44
N ASP A 475 -11.16 11.14 23.46
CA ASP A 475 -11.20 12.11 22.38
C ASP A 475 -9.96 13.02 22.40
N ASN A 476 -9.85 14.00 21.51
CA ASN A 476 -8.82 15.03 21.59
C ASN A 476 -9.46 16.37 21.98
N ASN A 477 -9.84 16.48 23.26
CA ASN A 477 -10.52 17.66 23.81
C ASN A 477 -11.82 17.99 23.06
N GLY A 478 -12.60 16.95 22.77
CA GLY A 478 -13.86 17.03 22.01
C GLY A 478 -13.74 16.73 20.52
N ALA A 479 -12.55 16.85 19.93
CA ALA A 479 -12.25 16.45 18.54
C ALA A 479 -11.87 14.96 18.43
N GLU A 480 -11.68 14.44 17.22
CA GLU A 480 -11.21 13.07 16.99
C GLU A 480 -9.73 12.90 17.38
N ALA A 481 -9.41 11.86 18.15
CA ALA A 481 -8.05 11.51 18.53
C ALA A 481 -7.32 10.75 17.42
N GLY A 482 -6.19 11.28 16.94
CA GLY A 482 -5.40 10.74 15.83
C GLY A 482 -4.23 9.85 16.26
N GLU A 483 -3.34 9.60 15.31
CA GLU A 483 -2.09 8.86 15.53
C GLU A 483 -0.88 9.76 15.77
N ILE A 484 0.16 9.21 16.41
CA ILE A 484 1.51 9.76 16.45
C ILE A 484 2.47 8.60 16.19
N ASN A 485 3.45 8.78 15.30
CA ASN A 485 4.47 7.76 14.99
C ASN A 485 3.88 6.36 14.70
N LYS A 486 2.77 6.30 13.95
CA LYS A 486 2.02 5.07 13.60
C LYS A 486 1.31 4.36 14.77
N LYS A 487 1.27 4.98 15.96
CA LYS A 487 0.46 4.53 17.10
C LYS A 487 -0.86 5.29 17.10
N GLY A 488 -1.96 4.59 16.88
CA GLY A 488 -3.30 5.18 16.87
C GLY A 488 -3.90 5.39 18.26
N SER A 489 -5.11 5.92 18.28
CA SER A 489 -5.90 6.13 19.50
C SER A 489 -6.96 5.04 19.68
N TYR A 490 -7.23 4.69 20.94
CA TYR A 490 -8.12 3.57 21.28
C TYR A 490 -9.09 3.91 22.41
N GLY A 491 -10.36 3.53 22.28
CA GLY A 491 -11.33 3.63 23.38
C GLY A 491 -11.01 2.61 24.48
N ILE A 492 -11.22 1.33 24.16
CA ILE A 492 -10.88 0.20 25.05
C ILE A 492 -10.15 -0.87 24.24
N VAL A 493 -9.08 -1.41 24.83
CA VAL A 493 -8.23 -2.45 24.24
C VAL A 493 -8.22 -3.66 25.15
N VAL A 494 -8.69 -4.80 24.64
CA VAL A 494 -8.54 -6.12 25.28
C VAL A 494 -7.57 -6.95 24.43
N LYS A 495 -6.42 -7.33 25.00
CA LYS A 495 -5.37 -8.10 24.31
C LYS A 495 -5.23 -9.50 24.88
N GLY A 496 -4.94 -10.46 24.00
CA GLY A 496 -4.83 -11.88 24.32
C GLY A 496 -6.18 -12.54 24.66
N SER A 497 -6.27 -13.85 24.44
CA SER A 497 -7.49 -14.64 24.65
C SER A 497 -7.95 -14.68 26.11
N ALA A 498 -7.04 -14.48 27.07
CA ALA A 498 -7.35 -14.38 28.49
C ALA A 498 -7.73 -12.95 28.94
N GLY A 499 -7.60 -11.95 28.07
CA GLY A 499 -7.96 -10.58 28.37
C GLY A 499 -9.47 -10.40 28.52
N LYS A 500 -9.89 -9.61 29.52
CA LYS A 500 -11.31 -9.35 29.77
C LYS A 500 -11.56 -7.90 30.19
N PHE A 501 -12.55 -7.25 29.58
CA PHE A 501 -13.14 -6.00 30.07
C PHE A 501 -14.63 -6.21 30.40
N GLU A 502 -15.04 -5.93 31.64
CA GLU A 502 -16.41 -6.08 32.13
C GLU A 502 -17.00 -4.76 32.60
N GLY A 503 -17.76 -4.08 31.74
CA GLY A 503 -18.46 -2.83 32.03
C GLY A 503 -19.95 -2.92 31.74
N LYS A 504 -20.69 -3.79 32.43
CA LYS A 504 -22.11 -4.08 32.14
C LYS A 504 -23.02 -2.86 32.17
N ASP A 505 -22.65 -1.83 32.95
CA ASP A 505 -23.35 -0.55 33.07
C ASP A 505 -22.59 0.63 32.42
N THR A 506 -21.49 0.34 31.72
CA THR A 506 -20.59 1.35 31.17
C THR A 506 -21.05 1.87 29.81
N THR A 507 -21.06 3.20 29.68
CA THR A 507 -21.18 3.91 28.39
C THR A 507 -19.79 4.28 27.87
N VAL A 508 -19.46 3.92 26.64
CA VAL A 508 -18.22 4.36 25.98
C VAL A 508 -18.52 5.49 25.03
N ASN A 509 -17.77 6.59 25.11
CA ASN A 509 -17.83 7.75 24.23
C ASN A 509 -16.45 7.96 23.59
N THR A 510 -16.24 7.47 22.38
CA THR A 510 -14.93 7.50 21.71
C THR A 510 -14.98 8.23 20.39
N LYS A 511 -14.05 9.16 20.16
CA LYS A 511 -13.84 9.83 18.87
C LYS A 511 -12.41 9.61 18.41
N VAL A 512 -12.24 8.93 17.29
CA VAL A 512 -10.93 8.54 16.75
C VAL A 512 -10.83 8.81 15.26
N THR A 513 -9.62 9.08 14.78
CA THR A 513 -9.30 9.31 13.37
C THR A 513 -8.04 8.57 12.95
N THR A 514 -7.80 8.42 11.64
CA THR A 514 -6.70 7.71 10.97
C THR A 514 -6.78 6.18 11.02
N ASP A 515 -6.13 5.53 10.04
CA ASP A 515 -6.15 4.08 9.82
C ASP A 515 -5.43 3.23 10.90
N LYS A 516 -4.85 3.87 11.92
CA LYS A 516 -4.26 3.19 13.09
C LYS A 516 -5.16 3.20 14.32
N SER A 517 -6.25 3.93 14.30
CA SER A 517 -7.09 4.14 15.48
C SER A 517 -8.37 3.28 15.46
N ILE A 518 -8.82 2.87 16.64
CA ILE A 518 -9.95 1.96 16.79
C ILE A 518 -10.80 2.37 17.99
N GLY A 519 -12.13 2.42 17.83
CA GLY A 519 -13.04 2.67 18.94
C GLY A 519 -12.93 1.60 20.03
N LEU A 520 -13.37 0.38 19.73
CA LEU A 520 -13.23 -0.78 20.61
C LEU A 520 -12.45 -1.89 19.92
N TYR A 521 -11.45 -2.44 20.61
CA TYR A 521 -10.62 -3.53 20.12
C TYR A 521 -10.59 -4.70 21.10
N SER A 522 -10.78 -5.93 20.62
CA SER A 522 -10.78 -7.13 21.46
C SER A 522 -10.17 -8.36 20.79
N GLU A 523 -9.18 -8.96 21.46
CA GLU A 523 -8.69 -10.34 21.25
C GLU A 523 -9.21 -11.34 22.31
N GLY A 524 -9.91 -10.83 23.33
CA GLY A 524 -10.46 -11.60 24.45
C GLY A 524 -11.97 -11.36 24.58
N GLU A 525 -12.45 -10.93 25.74
CA GLU A 525 -13.87 -10.59 25.94
C GLU A 525 -14.04 -9.14 26.42
N LEU A 526 -14.76 -8.31 25.65
CA LEU A 526 -15.07 -6.93 25.97
C LEU A 526 -16.59 -6.77 26.07
N THR A 527 -17.11 -6.39 27.24
CA THR A 527 -18.56 -6.17 27.46
C THR A 527 -18.83 -4.74 27.96
N VAL A 528 -19.76 -4.04 27.31
CA VAL A 528 -20.21 -2.67 27.66
C VAL A 528 -21.74 -2.54 27.62
N LYS A 529 -22.32 -1.55 28.32
CA LYS A 529 -23.74 -1.19 28.18
C LYS A 529 -23.98 -0.45 26.87
N LYS A 530 -23.33 0.69 26.67
CA LYS A 530 -23.52 1.51 25.47
C LYS A 530 -22.18 1.83 24.80
N ALA A 531 -22.16 1.88 23.48
CA ALA A 531 -21.01 2.29 22.71
C ALA A 531 -21.37 3.41 21.73
N ASN A 532 -20.89 4.62 22.02
CA ASN A 532 -21.00 5.78 21.16
C ASN A 532 -19.63 6.09 20.54
N VAL A 533 -19.44 5.67 19.29
CA VAL A 533 -18.11 5.70 18.63
C VAL A 533 -18.17 6.49 17.33
N THR A 534 -17.33 7.52 17.21
CA THR A 534 -17.05 8.22 15.96
C THR A 534 -15.67 7.80 15.46
N ALA A 535 -15.61 7.20 14.27
CA ALA A 535 -14.37 6.80 13.61
C ALA A 535 -14.28 7.50 12.26
N THR A 536 -13.19 8.21 11.97
CA THR A 536 -13.00 8.95 10.72
C THR A 536 -11.64 8.67 10.06
N ASP A 537 -11.51 9.05 8.78
CA ASP A 537 -10.27 8.97 7.99
C ASP A 537 -9.53 7.61 8.04
N GLY A 538 -10.29 6.50 8.00
CA GLY A 538 -9.74 5.15 7.97
C GLY A 538 -9.79 4.41 9.31
N ALA A 539 -10.18 5.08 10.39
CA ALA A 539 -10.36 4.45 11.69
C ALA A 539 -11.48 3.37 11.67
N ILE A 540 -11.46 2.48 12.66
CA ILE A 540 -12.44 1.40 12.79
C ILE A 540 -13.29 1.63 14.04
N ASN A 541 -14.62 1.53 13.96
CA ASN A 541 -15.46 1.65 15.15
C ASN A 541 -15.27 0.43 16.08
N PHE A 542 -15.41 -0.78 15.54
CA PHE A 542 -15.33 -2.03 16.29
C PHE A 542 -14.42 -3.05 15.58
N PHE A 543 -13.36 -3.51 16.25
CA PHE A 543 -12.48 -4.56 15.76
C PHE A 543 -12.39 -5.74 16.74
N ALA A 544 -12.94 -6.89 16.36
CA ALA A 544 -12.78 -8.15 17.07
C ALA A 544 -11.85 -9.10 16.30
N LYS A 545 -10.70 -9.45 16.88
CA LYS A 545 -9.73 -10.39 16.30
C LYS A 545 -9.68 -11.63 17.17
N ASP A 546 -10.32 -12.71 16.75
CA ASP A 546 -10.49 -13.95 17.52
C ASP A 546 -11.30 -13.82 18.84
N GLY A 547 -11.45 -12.61 19.38
CA GLY A 547 -12.20 -12.27 20.59
C GLY A 547 -13.65 -11.83 20.35
N LYS A 548 -14.27 -11.25 21.39
CA LYS A 548 -15.67 -10.84 21.44
C LYS A 548 -15.81 -9.39 21.90
N ILE A 549 -16.73 -8.67 21.28
CA ILE A 549 -17.25 -7.36 21.73
C ILE A 549 -18.76 -7.52 21.94
N ASN A 550 -19.24 -7.30 23.16
CA ASN A 550 -20.65 -7.39 23.53
C ASN A 550 -21.16 -6.01 23.97
N ILE A 551 -22.18 -5.49 23.28
CA ILE A 551 -22.76 -4.16 23.52
C ILE A 551 -24.22 -4.33 23.94
N ASN A 552 -24.47 -4.39 25.25
CA ASN A 552 -25.73 -4.91 25.80
C ASN A 552 -26.94 -3.97 25.63
N GLY A 553 -26.72 -2.66 25.60
CA GLY A 553 -27.74 -1.62 25.58
C GLY A 553 -27.67 -0.72 24.34
N GLY A 554 -26.86 -1.08 23.33
CA GLY A 554 -26.80 -0.38 22.04
C GLY A 554 -25.93 0.88 22.02
N GLY A 555 -26.36 1.93 21.31
CA GLY A 555 -25.60 3.20 21.23
C GLY A 555 -25.69 3.89 19.87
N THR A 556 -24.90 4.95 19.67
CA THR A 556 -24.86 5.70 18.41
C THR A 556 -23.46 5.77 17.81
N THR A 557 -23.28 5.37 16.56
CA THR A 557 -21.97 5.39 15.90
C THR A 557 -21.97 6.24 14.64
N ILE A 558 -20.81 6.81 14.34
CA ILE A 558 -20.52 7.48 13.07
C ILE A 558 -19.30 6.78 12.47
N THR A 559 -19.48 6.24 11.27
CA THR A 559 -18.39 5.70 10.44
C THR A 559 -18.14 6.69 9.32
N GLY A 560 -17.07 7.47 9.50
CA GLY A 560 -16.64 8.52 8.60
C GLY A 560 -16.18 8.02 7.24
N GLN A 561 -15.80 8.96 6.38
CA GLN A 561 -15.14 8.64 5.11
C GLN A 561 -13.91 7.74 5.33
N LYS A 562 -13.66 6.83 4.39
CA LYS A 562 -12.62 5.78 4.42
C LYS A 562 -12.71 4.76 5.57
N SER A 563 -13.62 4.95 6.52
CA SER A 563 -13.66 4.22 7.80
C SER A 563 -14.54 2.98 7.72
N LEU A 564 -14.41 2.08 8.70
CA LEU A 564 -15.14 0.81 8.76
C LEU A 564 -15.87 0.66 10.10
N LEU A 565 -17.18 0.33 10.05
CA LEU A 565 -17.96 0.09 11.27
C LEU A 565 -17.51 -1.19 11.97
N PHE A 566 -17.58 -2.32 11.26
CA PHE A 566 -17.22 -3.63 11.80
C PHE A 566 -16.05 -4.24 11.04
N TYR A 567 -14.97 -4.53 11.75
CA TYR A 567 -13.90 -5.38 11.29
C TYR A 567 -13.81 -6.62 12.18
N THR A 568 -13.80 -7.80 11.58
CA THR A 568 -13.66 -9.07 12.29
C THR A 568 -12.70 -9.97 11.56
N SER A 569 -11.83 -10.66 12.29
CA SER A 569 -10.91 -11.65 11.74
C SER A 569 -10.86 -12.91 12.60
N GLY A 570 -10.62 -14.05 11.95
CA GLY A 570 -10.59 -15.36 12.63
C GLY A 570 -11.93 -15.66 13.31
N SER A 571 -11.92 -16.00 14.59
CA SER A 571 -13.15 -16.27 15.37
C SER A 571 -13.80 -15.02 15.98
N GLY A 572 -13.41 -13.82 15.54
CA GLY A 572 -13.88 -12.55 16.08
C GLY A 572 -15.39 -12.34 15.98
N LYS A 573 -16.02 -11.81 17.04
CA LYS A 573 -17.47 -11.56 17.10
C LYS A 573 -17.84 -10.20 17.70
N VAL A 574 -18.92 -9.60 17.18
CA VAL A 574 -19.53 -8.39 17.75
C VAL A 574 -21.02 -8.60 17.97
N THR A 575 -21.49 -8.60 19.22
CA THR A 575 -22.91 -8.83 19.54
C THR A 575 -23.59 -7.55 20.05
N LEU A 576 -24.82 -7.33 19.61
CA LEU A 576 -25.65 -6.18 19.97
C LEU A 576 -26.84 -6.65 20.81
N GLY A 577 -26.84 -6.37 22.11
CA GLY A 577 -27.95 -6.73 23.00
C GLY A 577 -29.11 -5.73 22.98
N GLY A 578 -28.86 -4.49 22.54
CA GLY A 578 -29.86 -3.41 22.50
C GLY A 578 -29.68 -2.51 21.27
N ALA A 579 -30.66 -1.62 21.04
CA ALA A 579 -30.76 -0.83 19.82
C ALA A 579 -29.54 0.08 19.56
N MET A 580 -28.90 -0.11 18.41
CA MET A 580 -27.76 0.68 17.92
C MET A 580 -28.13 1.39 16.62
N THR A 581 -27.83 2.68 16.53
CA THR A 581 -27.93 3.46 15.29
C THR A 581 -26.53 3.81 14.78
N ALA A 582 -26.19 3.41 13.57
CA ALA A 582 -24.91 3.74 12.94
C ALA A 582 -25.12 4.61 11.70
N THR A 583 -24.43 5.74 11.61
CA THR A 583 -24.43 6.60 10.42
C THR A 583 -23.17 6.32 9.61
N ILE A 584 -23.34 5.87 8.35
CA ILE A 584 -22.22 5.59 7.44
C ILE A 584 -22.08 6.76 6.48
N LYS A 585 -20.95 7.46 6.57
CA LYS A 585 -20.68 8.68 5.80
C LYS A 585 -20.40 8.39 4.34
N GLY A 586 -20.98 9.23 3.49
CA GLY A 586 -20.80 9.20 2.05
C GLY A 586 -19.45 9.75 1.59
N GLY A 587 -18.92 9.21 0.50
CA GLY A 587 -17.79 9.76 -0.25
C GLY A 587 -18.21 10.23 -1.65
N THR A 588 -17.32 10.88 -2.40
CA THR A 588 -17.55 11.13 -3.84
C THR A 588 -16.88 10.05 -4.70
N THR A 589 -15.75 9.50 -4.24
CA THR A 589 -14.97 8.46 -4.92
C THR A 589 -14.99 7.13 -4.15
N PRO A 590 -14.73 5.97 -4.81
CA PRO A 590 -14.70 4.67 -4.13
C PRO A 590 -13.75 4.62 -2.92
N SER A 591 -12.58 5.25 -2.99
CA SER A 591 -11.59 5.23 -1.90
C SER A 591 -11.95 6.09 -0.69
N THR A 592 -12.99 6.93 -0.79
CA THR A 592 -13.40 7.85 0.29
C THR A 592 -14.66 7.41 1.04
N ARG A 593 -15.33 6.34 0.63
CA ARG A 593 -16.61 5.92 1.24
C ARG A 593 -16.42 5.30 2.62
N GLY A 594 -17.27 5.68 3.58
CA GLY A 594 -17.44 4.89 4.81
C GLY A 594 -18.10 3.55 4.48
N THR A 595 -17.73 2.50 5.20
CA THR A 595 -18.20 1.12 4.96
C THR A 595 -18.79 0.50 6.24
N ALA A 596 -19.93 -0.19 6.14
CA ALA A 596 -20.51 -0.88 7.29
C ALA A 596 -19.86 -2.26 7.56
N PHE A 597 -19.81 -3.12 6.55
CA PHE A 597 -19.38 -4.51 6.69
C PHE A 597 -18.20 -4.85 5.78
N TYR A 598 -17.30 -5.69 6.30
CA TYR A 598 -16.19 -6.27 5.55
C TYR A 598 -16.29 -7.80 5.59
N TYR A 599 -16.32 -8.43 4.42
CA TYR A 599 -16.42 -9.88 4.27
C TYR A 599 -15.37 -10.41 3.30
N VAL A 600 -14.74 -11.53 3.65
CA VAL A 600 -13.83 -12.26 2.77
C VAL A 600 -14.29 -13.71 2.76
N SER A 601 -14.59 -14.23 1.57
CA SER A 601 -14.87 -15.66 1.41
C SER A 601 -13.61 -16.48 1.71
N PRO A 602 -13.72 -17.60 2.46
CA PRO A 602 -12.58 -18.49 2.70
C PRO A 602 -12.12 -19.23 1.44
N THR A 603 -12.99 -19.32 0.42
CA THR A 603 -12.68 -19.94 -0.89
C THR A 603 -12.79 -18.90 -2.00
N ARG A 604 -11.94 -19.01 -3.03
CA ARG A 604 -12.00 -18.10 -4.19
C ARG A 604 -13.31 -18.29 -4.95
N TYR A 605 -14.02 -17.19 -5.18
CA TYR A 605 -15.38 -17.15 -5.75
C TYR A 605 -16.41 -17.96 -4.97
N GLY A 606 -16.24 -18.07 -3.64
CA GLY A 606 -17.23 -18.70 -2.79
C GLY A 606 -18.58 -17.99 -2.87
N ALA A 607 -19.67 -18.76 -2.92
CA ALA A 607 -21.00 -18.21 -3.11
C ALA A 607 -21.37 -17.23 -1.99
N PHE A 608 -21.78 -16.01 -2.36
CA PHE A 608 -22.23 -14.99 -1.41
C PHE A 608 -23.67 -14.57 -1.69
N ASN A 609 -24.57 -15.48 -1.37
CA ASN A 609 -26.03 -15.33 -1.48
C ASN A 609 -26.67 -15.14 -0.10
N THR A 610 -28.00 -15.08 -0.05
CA THR A 610 -28.78 -14.90 1.20
C THR A 610 -28.38 -15.88 2.31
N ALA A 611 -28.16 -17.16 1.99
CA ALA A 611 -27.75 -18.17 2.97
C ALA A 611 -26.32 -17.93 3.51
N ALA A 612 -25.39 -17.56 2.63
CA ALA A 612 -24.02 -17.23 3.05
C ALA A 612 -23.98 -15.99 3.95
N ILE A 613 -24.81 -14.98 3.66
CA ILE A 613 -24.90 -13.77 4.47
C ILE A 613 -25.59 -14.05 5.81
N GLN A 614 -26.65 -14.85 5.83
CA GLN A 614 -27.26 -15.32 7.08
C GLN A 614 -26.22 -16.02 7.96
N ASN A 615 -25.40 -16.91 7.39
CA ASN A 615 -24.34 -17.60 8.12
C ASN A 615 -23.27 -16.64 8.63
N TYR A 616 -22.82 -15.69 7.80
CA TYR A 616 -21.90 -14.64 8.22
C TYR A 616 -22.47 -13.84 9.39
N PHE A 617 -23.73 -13.42 9.32
CA PHE A 617 -24.40 -12.67 10.38
C PHE A 617 -24.58 -13.48 11.66
N ASN A 618 -25.00 -14.74 11.56
CA ASN A 618 -25.20 -15.62 12.72
C ASN A 618 -23.90 -15.92 13.48
N ASN A 619 -22.78 -16.05 12.75
CA ASN A 619 -21.50 -16.45 13.33
C ASN A 619 -20.67 -15.26 13.80
N THR A 620 -20.72 -14.14 13.09
CA THR A 620 -19.90 -12.94 13.36
C THR A 620 -20.64 -11.96 14.26
N PHE A 621 -21.94 -11.79 14.06
CA PHE A 621 -22.76 -10.84 14.80
C PHE A 621 -23.73 -11.53 15.77
N GLY A 622 -23.38 -12.73 16.21
CA GLY A 622 -24.24 -13.60 17.00
C GLY A 622 -23.55 -14.84 17.55
N ASN A 623 -24.33 -15.65 18.26
CA ASN A 623 -23.91 -16.97 18.72
C ASN A 623 -24.85 -18.05 18.15
N GLY A 624 -24.85 -18.19 16.82
CA GLY A 624 -25.76 -19.09 16.09
C GLY A 624 -27.03 -18.40 15.59
N ALA A 625 -27.40 -17.27 16.20
CA ALA A 625 -28.43 -16.36 15.70
C ALA A 625 -27.89 -14.92 15.70
N SER A 626 -28.07 -14.21 14.58
CA SER A 626 -27.67 -12.81 14.40
C SER A 626 -28.38 -11.91 15.41
N THR A 627 -27.65 -10.89 15.89
CA THR A 627 -28.17 -9.79 16.73
C THR A 627 -28.32 -8.48 15.97
N LEU A 628 -28.13 -8.49 14.64
CA LEU A 628 -28.21 -7.30 13.81
C LEU A 628 -29.63 -6.73 13.68
N ASN A 629 -30.68 -7.42 14.13
CA ASN A 629 -32.02 -6.83 14.26
C ASN A 629 -32.06 -5.63 15.21
N HIS A 630 -31.05 -5.49 16.07
CA HIS A 630 -30.87 -4.31 16.91
C HIS A 630 -30.11 -3.16 16.21
N LEU A 631 -29.61 -3.35 14.99
CA LEU A 631 -28.85 -2.35 14.24
C LEU A 631 -29.74 -1.61 13.24
N THR A 632 -29.75 -0.29 13.34
CA THR A 632 -30.25 0.62 12.30
C THR A 632 -29.06 1.30 11.62
N LEU A 633 -28.88 1.06 10.32
CA LEU A 633 -27.87 1.70 9.47
C LEU A 633 -28.50 2.89 8.74
N ASN A 634 -28.02 4.10 9.02
CA ASN A 634 -28.34 5.30 8.25
C ASN A 634 -27.24 5.50 7.20
N MET A 635 -27.52 5.09 5.97
CA MET A 635 -26.61 5.14 4.84
C MET A 635 -26.71 6.50 4.13
N GLU A 636 -25.66 7.32 4.22
CA GLU A 636 -25.62 8.57 3.44
C GLU A 636 -25.32 8.28 1.96
N GLN A 637 -25.68 9.23 1.07
CA GLN A 637 -25.41 9.11 -0.35
C GLN A 637 -23.92 8.86 -0.61
N GLY A 638 -23.60 7.84 -1.42
CA GLY A 638 -22.21 7.48 -1.70
C GLY A 638 -21.48 6.83 -0.52
N SER A 639 -22.19 6.32 0.49
CA SER A 639 -21.61 5.38 1.46
C SER A 639 -21.57 3.96 0.88
N ARG A 640 -21.02 2.99 1.63
CA ARG A 640 -20.94 1.59 1.20
C ARG A 640 -21.46 0.64 2.27
N LEU A 641 -22.31 -0.31 1.88
CA LEU A 641 -22.82 -1.32 2.82
C LEU A 641 -21.77 -2.43 3.04
N PHE A 642 -21.29 -3.07 1.98
CA PHE A 642 -20.28 -4.13 2.06
C PHE A 642 -19.03 -3.83 1.24
N VAL A 643 -17.87 -4.18 1.77
CA VAL A 643 -16.72 -4.63 0.97
C VAL A 643 -16.70 -6.15 1.04
N ALA A 644 -16.79 -6.82 -0.11
CA ALA A 644 -16.78 -8.27 -0.22
C ALA A 644 -15.63 -8.73 -1.12
N SER A 645 -14.78 -9.62 -0.60
CA SER A 645 -13.62 -10.15 -1.33
C SER A 645 -13.70 -11.65 -1.56
N ASN A 646 -13.16 -12.12 -2.68
CA ASN A 646 -13.17 -13.53 -3.08
C ASN A 646 -14.57 -14.14 -3.24
N VAL A 647 -15.61 -13.34 -3.45
CA VAL A 647 -16.99 -13.85 -3.53
C VAL A 647 -17.43 -14.13 -4.97
N GLY A 648 -18.32 -15.11 -5.15
CA GLY A 648 -19.11 -15.31 -6.36
C GLY A 648 -20.55 -14.86 -6.10
N MET A 649 -21.09 -13.97 -6.93
CA MET A 649 -22.39 -13.34 -6.67
C MET A 649 -23.18 -13.14 -7.96
N ASN A 650 -24.50 -13.33 -7.92
CA ASN A 650 -25.40 -12.93 -8.99
C ASN A 650 -25.88 -11.49 -8.80
N LEU A 651 -26.12 -10.76 -9.87
CA LEU A 651 -26.64 -9.40 -9.80
C LEU A 651 -28.00 -9.31 -9.08
N SER A 652 -28.87 -10.31 -9.23
CA SER A 652 -30.15 -10.41 -8.51
C SER A 652 -29.98 -10.37 -6.99
N ASP A 653 -28.84 -10.86 -6.50
CA ASP A 653 -28.54 -11.03 -5.08
C ASP A 653 -27.84 -9.78 -4.50
N THR A 654 -27.67 -8.71 -5.30
CA THR A 654 -26.92 -7.52 -4.88
C THR A 654 -27.79 -6.33 -4.43
N SER A 655 -29.11 -6.39 -4.65
CA SER A 655 -30.02 -5.33 -4.22
C SER A 655 -30.21 -5.39 -2.70
N ALA A 656 -30.14 -4.25 -2.00
CA ALA A 656 -30.28 -4.24 -0.54
C ALA A 656 -31.62 -4.84 -0.07
N THR A 657 -32.71 -4.58 -0.79
CA THR A 657 -34.03 -5.14 -0.48
C THR A 657 -34.05 -6.65 -0.65
N ASN A 658 -33.52 -7.18 -1.76
CA ASN A 658 -33.48 -8.63 -2.01
C ASN A 658 -32.51 -9.32 -1.05
N LEU A 659 -31.41 -8.65 -0.73
CA LEU A 659 -30.38 -9.15 0.17
C LEU A 659 -30.93 -9.42 1.56
N MET A 660 -31.67 -8.46 2.10
CA MET A 660 -32.22 -8.53 3.45
C MET A 660 -33.54 -9.33 3.48
N SER A 661 -34.25 -9.42 2.35
CA SER A 661 -35.44 -10.25 2.19
C SER A 661 -35.09 -11.74 2.35
N GLY A 662 -35.50 -12.34 3.47
CA GLY A 662 -35.23 -13.73 3.81
C GLY A 662 -34.09 -13.95 4.80
N ILE A 663 -33.38 -12.88 5.21
CA ILE A 663 -32.46 -12.92 6.34
C ILE A 663 -33.24 -12.70 7.63
N THR A 664 -33.22 -13.69 8.51
CA THR A 664 -33.71 -13.58 9.89
C THR A 664 -32.74 -12.75 10.73
N ASN A 665 -33.29 -11.85 11.54
CA ASN A 665 -32.54 -10.88 12.34
C ASN A 665 -31.56 -10.00 11.53
N ALA A 666 -32.00 -9.53 10.36
CA ALA A 666 -31.29 -8.56 9.53
C ALA A 666 -31.30 -7.15 10.15
N PRO A 667 -30.31 -6.29 9.84
CA PRO A 667 -30.35 -4.88 10.22
C PRO A 667 -31.43 -4.10 9.47
N THR A 668 -31.95 -3.05 10.10
CA THR A 668 -32.75 -2.03 9.41
C THR A 668 -31.82 -1.10 8.65
N ILE A 669 -32.06 -0.89 7.36
CA ILE A 669 -31.22 -0.03 6.51
C ILE A 669 -32.07 1.13 5.97
N ASN A 670 -31.69 2.35 6.34
CA ASN A 670 -32.28 3.59 5.88
C ASN A 670 -31.33 4.31 4.92
N GLY A 671 -31.90 5.03 3.95
CA GLY A 671 -31.14 5.84 2.98
C GLY A 671 -31.27 5.32 1.55
N SER A 672 -30.76 6.12 0.62
CA SER A 672 -30.77 5.84 -0.82
C SER A 672 -29.44 6.26 -1.44
N ASN A 673 -29.17 5.77 -2.66
CA ASN A 673 -27.97 6.13 -3.43
C ASN A 673 -26.62 5.79 -2.74
N TYR A 674 -26.60 4.77 -1.88
CA TYR A 674 -25.38 4.17 -1.35
C TYR A 674 -25.00 2.93 -2.17
N LYS A 675 -23.71 2.60 -2.19
CA LYS A 675 -23.22 1.40 -2.87
C LYS A 675 -23.48 0.17 -2.03
N THR A 676 -24.15 -0.84 -2.59
CA THR A 676 -24.47 -2.07 -1.85
C THR A 676 -23.21 -2.90 -1.62
N PHE A 677 -22.41 -3.07 -2.67
CA PHE A 677 -21.16 -3.82 -2.62
C PHE A 677 -20.03 -3.06 -3.31
N MET A 678 -18.85 -3.17 -2.72
CA MET A 678 -17.61 -3.19 -3.47
C MET A 678 -17.13 -4.65 -3.56
N LEU A 679 -17.08 -5.17 -4.78
CA LEU A 679 -16.59 -6.50 -5.10
C LEU A 679 -15.10 -6.42 -5.45
N TYR A 680 -14.26 -7.09 -4.66
CA TYR A 680 -12.81 -7.12 -4.85
C TYR A 680 -12.34 -8.56 -5.09
N LEU A 681 -11.51 -8.79 -6.12
CA LEU A 681 -11.03 -10.15 -6.46
C LEU A 681 -12.16 -11.19 -6.51
N SER A 682 -13.32 -10.77 -7.01
CA SER A 682 -14.59 -11.50 -6.93
C SER A 682 -15.12 -11.80 -8.33
N LYS A 683 -16.24 -12.54 -8.44
CA LYS A 683 -16.91 -12.83 -9.69
C LYS A 683 -18.37 -12.40 -9.62
N LEU A 684 -18.78 -11.48 -10.49
CA LEU A 684 -20.17 -11.06 -10.66
C LEU A 684 -20.79 -11.75 -11.88
N ARG A 685 -21.94 -12.39 -11.72
CA ARG A 685 -22.77 -12.90 -12.82
C ARG A 685 -23.97 -12.00 -13.05
N ILE A 686 -24.10 -11.43 -14.24
CA ILE A 686 -25.28 -10.65 -14.67
C ILE A 686 -26.36 -11.64 -15.12
N ASN A 687 -27.22 -12.05 -14.19
CA ASN A 687 -28.31 -13.00 -14.41
C ASN A 687 -29.68 -12.33 -14.67
N GLN A 688 -29.74 -11.00 -14.68
CA GLN A 688 -30.93 -10.20 -14.94
C GLN A 688 -30.58 -9.04 -15.87
N ALA A 689 -31.58 -8.46 -16.54
CA ALA A 689 -31.36 -7.34 -17.44
C ALA A 689 -30.78 -6.10 -16.71
N VAL A 690 -29.89 -5.38 -17.38
CA VAL A 690 -29.24 -4.15 -16.90
C VAL A 690 -29.53 -3.03 -17.88
N ASP A 691 -30.17 -1.97 -17.37
CA ASP A 691 -30.26 -0.69 -18.06
C ASP A 691 -29.17 0.26 -17.53
N LEU A 692 -28.16 0.52 -18.35
CA LEU A 692 -27.04 1.41 -18.03
C LEU A 692 -27.45 2.88 -17.95
N ASN A 693 -28.63 3.25 -18.47
CA ASN A 693 -29.17 4.59 -18.34
C ASN A 693 -29.77 4.83 -16.94
N ASN A 694 -30.15 3.75 -16.24
CA ASN A 694 -30.68 3.82 -14.89
C ASN A 694 -29.54 3.83 -13.86
N SER A 695 -29.23 5.02 -13.35
CA SER A 695 -28.23 5.23 -12.30
C SER A 695 -28.57 4.53 -10.97
N ASN A 696 -29.82 4.08 -10.79
CA ASN A 696 -30.30 3.35 -9.62
C ASN A 696 -30.45 1.85 -9.87
N SER A 697 -30.05 1.33 -11.03
CA SER A 697 -30.02 -0.11 -11.27
C SER A 697 -29.09 -0.82 -10.29
N ASN A 698 -29.37 -2.09 -9.97
CA ASN A 698 -28.50 -2.87 -9.09
C ASN A 698 -27.04 -2.82 -9.54
N TYR A 699 -26.80 -2.88 -10.86
CA TYR A 699 -25.45 -2.84 -11.42
C TYR A 699 -24.77 -1.49 -11.19
N ALA A 700 -25.48 -0.37 -11.38
CA ALA A 700 -24.96 0.97 -11.11
C ALA A 700 -24.68 1.21 -9.61
N GLN A 701 -25.34 0.47 -8.71
CA GLN A 701 -25.11 0.54 -7.26
C GLN A 701 -23.94 -0.35 -6.78
N LEU A 702 -23.26 -1.06 -7.68
CA LEU A 702 -22.04 -1.80 -7.36
C LEU A 702 -20.80 -0.96 -7.63
N GLU A 703 -19.75 -1.29 -6.89
CA GLU A 703 -18.37 -1.00 -7.24
C GLU A 703 -17.69 -2.35 -7.48
N ILE A 704 -16.93 -2.46 -8.56
CA ILE A 704 -16.29 -3.70 -8.97
C ILE A 704 -14.84 -3.37 -9.25
N ALA A 705 -13.91 -4.04 -8.58
CA ALA A 705 -12.48 -3.80 -8.71
C ALA A 705 -11.70 -5.11 -8.75
N ASN A 706 -10.75 -5.22 -9.69
CA ASN A 706 -9.95 -6.43 -9.94
C ASN A 706 -10.81 -7.71 -9.93
N SER A 707 -12.01 -7.67 -10.49
CA SER A 707 -12.99 -8.75 -10.38
C SER A 707 -13.46 -9.23 -11.75
N SER A 708 -13.86 -10.48 -11.86
CA SER A 708 -14.44 -11.03 -13.08
C SER A 708 -15.92 -10.66 -13.21
N ILE A 709 -16.39 -10.46 -14.45
CA ILE A 709 -17.80 -10.22 -14.76
C ILE A 709 -18.23 -11.20 -15.85
N GLU A 710 -19.34 -11.88 -15.63
CA GLU A 710 -19.95 -12.80 -16.58
C GLU A 710 -21.35 -12.31 -16.94
N ASN A 711 -21.51 -11.75 -18.13
CA ASN A 711 -22.81 -11.34 -18.63
C ASN A 711 -23.56 -12.53 -19.26
N ALA A 712 -24.68 -12.92 -18.65
CA ALA A 712 -25.56 -13.96 -19.16
C ALA A 712 -26.97 -13.44 -19.51
N ASN A 713 -27.14 -12.13 -19.60
CA ASN A 713 -28.41 -11.46 -19.85
C ASN A 713 -28.22 -10.20 -20.72
N ASN A 714 -29.24 -9.35 -20.81
CA ASN A 714 -29.23 -8.13 -21.60
C ASN A 714 -28.64 -6.96 -20.81
N MET A 715 -27.63 -6.29 -21.37
CA MET A 715 -27.11 -4.99 -20.93
C MET A 715 -27.38 -3.96 -22.03
N THR A 716 -28.17 -2.92 -21.73
CA THR A 716 -28.58 -1.90 -22.71
C THR A 716 -28.16 -0.50 -22.28
N GLY A 717 -27.82 0.36 -23.22
CA GLY A 717 -27.52 1.78 -22.97
C GLY A 717 -27.69 2.63 -24.22
N SER A 718 -28.04 3.90 -24.06
CA SER A 718 -28.25 4.83 -25.18
C SER A 718 -27.52 6.17 -25.03
N GLN A 719 -26.77 6.38 -23.94
CA GLN A 719 -25.99 7.59 -23.71
C GLN A 719 -24.58 7.45 -24.29
N ASN A 720 -23.98 8.59 -24.63
CA ASN A 720 -22.60 8.62 -25.11
C ASN A 720 -21.63 8.17 -24.02
N ARG A 721 -20.50 7.57 -24.42
CA ARG A 721 -19.41 7.16 -23.52
C ARG A 721 -19.77 6.13 -22.45
N GLN A 722 -20.88 5.42 -22.62
CA GLN A 722 -21.23 4.29 -21.74
C GLN A 722 -20.30 3.10 -21.97
N VAL A 723 -20.02 2.39 -20.89
CA VAL A 723 -19.26 1.13 -20.90
C VAL A 723 -20.09 0.04 -20.23
N ALA A 724 -20.29 -1.11 -20.88
CA ALA A 724 -21.10 -2.17 -20.30
C ALA A 724 -20.32 -2.97 -19.24
N MET A 725 -19.13 -3.46 -19.59
CA MET A 725 -18.22 -4.14 -18.65
C MET A 725 -16.83 -3.55 -18.73
N ALA A 726 -16.25 -3.18 -17.58
CA ALA A 726 -14.91 -2.58 -17.52
C ALA A 726 -14.18 -3.04 -16.27
N GLN A 727 -13.00 -3.66 -16.42
CA GLN A 727 -12.13 -4.01 -15.30
C GLN A 727 -10.65 -3.93 -15.66
N GLU A 728 -9.84 -3.62 -14.67
CA GLU A 728 -8.39 -3.62 -14.82
C GLU A 728 -7.79 -4.57 -13.80
N ASN A 729 -6.79 -5.35 -14.23
CA ASN A 729 -5.94 -6.09 -13.32
C ASN A 729 -4.92 -5.14 -12.68
N GLY A 730 -5.09 -4.93 -11.37
CA GLY A 730 -4.14 -4.23 -10.53
C GLY A 730 -2.90 -5.05 -10.18
N ASN A 731 -2.28 -4.68 -9.07
CA ASN A 731 -1.10 -5.33 -8.53
C ASN A 731 -1.44 -6.04 -7.21
N ASP A 732 -0.66 -7.06 -6.89
CA ASP A 732 -0.65 -7.69 -5.58
C ASP A 732 -0.01 -6.78 -4.51
N THR A 733 0.03 -7.26 -3.26
CA THR A 733 0.60 -6.52 -2.12
C THR A 733 2.12 -6.32 -2.21
N SER A 734 2.82 -7.02 -3.11
CA SER A 734 4.25 -6.83 -3.39
C SER A 734 4.51 -5.81 -4.53
N GLY A 735 3.45 -5.39 -5.21
CA GLY A 735 3.48 -4.48 -6.36
C GLY A 735 3.66 -5.18 -7.71
N ALA A 736 3.63 -6.53 -7.76
CA ALA A 736 3.63 -7.27 -9.02
C ALA A 736 2.23 -7.27 -9.64
N GLY A 737 2.13 -7.17 -10.97
CA GLY A 737 0.83 -7.27 -11.64
C GLY A 737 0.18 -8.64 -11.41
N TYR A 738 -1.14 -8.70 -11.32
CA TYR A 738 -1.85 -9.99 -11.28
C TYR A 738 -1.71 -10.77 -12.59
N LYS A 739 -1.93 -12.09 -12.55
CA LYS A 739 -2.04 -12.91 -13.77
C LYS A 739 -3.26 -12.48 -14.59
N SER A 740 -3.19 -12.68 -15.90
CA SER A 740 -4.27 -12.26 -16.82
C SER A 740 -5.65 -12.84 -16.50
N ASP A 741 -5.70 -14.03 -15.88
CA ASP A 741 -6.92 -14.75 -15.52
C ASP A 741 -7.52 -14.32 -14.17
N GLU A 742 -6.89 -13.37 -13.48
CA GLU A 742 -7.44 -12.77 -12.27
C GLU A 742 -8.71 -11.94 -12.58
N VAL A 743 -8.73 -11.28 -13.74
CA VAL A 743 -9.90 -10.58 -14.30
C VAL A 743 -10.28 -11.24 -15.62
N THR A 744 -11.45 -11.87 -15.62
CA THR A 744 -12.08 -12.45 -16.81
C THR A 744 -13.42 -11.76 -17.06
N LEU A 745 -13.59 -11.14 -18.23
CA LEU A 745 -14.83 -10.52 -18.66
C LEU A 745 -15.47 -11.35 -19.78
N THR A 746 -16.59 -11.97 -19.49
CA THR A 746 -17.23 -12.92 -20.42
C THR A 746 -18.63 -12.45 -20.77
N ASN A 747 -18.93 -12.30 -22.06
CA ASN A 747 -20.30 -12.22 -22.55
C ASN A 747 -20.70 -13.60 -23.08
N THR A 748 -21.54 -14.30 -22.33
CA THR A 748 -21.88 -15.70 -22.64
C THR A 748 -22.75 -15.80 -23.90
N ALA A 749 -23.00 -17.01 -24.39
CA ALA A 749 -23.84 -17.24 -25.58
C ALA A 749 -25.25 -16.64 -25.49
N THR A 750 -25.81 -16.49 -24.28
CA THR A 750 -27.10 -15.83 -24.04
C THR A 750 -26.99 -14.35 -23.71
N GLY A 751 -25.77 -13.85 -23.49
CA GLY A 751 -25.49 -12.46 -23.16
C GLY A 751 -25.63 -11.54 -24.37
N VAL A 752 -26.28 -10.40 -24.14
CA VAL A 752 -26.45 -9.34 -25.15
C VAL A 752 -25.97 -8.02 -24.56
N ILE A 753 -25.07 -7.34 -25.26
CA ILE A 753 -24.66 -5.96 -24.98
C ILE A 753 -25.12 -5.11 -26.15
N ASN A 754 -25.98 -4.12 -25.90
CA ASN A 754 -26.51 -3.23 -26.93
C ASN A 754 -26.40 -1.76 -26.52
N LEU A 755 -25.44 -1.05 -27.10
CA LEU A 755 -25.11 0.34 -26.79
C LEU A 755 -25.36 1.21 -28.03
N THR A 756 -26.35 2.11 -27.99
CA THR A 756 -26.71 2.94 -29.16
C THR A 756 -26.08 4.33 -29.16
N GLY A 757 -25.51 4.78 -28.04
CA GLY A 757 -24.81 6.06 -27.93
C GLY A 757 -23.45 6.07 -28.65
N GLU A 758 -22.93 7.28 -28.91
CA GLU A 758 -21.59 7.47 -29.50
C GLU A 758 -20.47 7.24 -28.48
N GLU A 759 -19.27 6.93 -28.94
CA GLU A 759 -18.06 6.79 -28.10
C GLU A 759 -18.20 5.72 -27.01
N THR A 760 -19.07 4.73 -27.22
CA THR A 760 -19.38 3.66 -26.27
C THR A 760 -18.35 2.53 -26.33
N THR A 761 -18.22 1.76 -25.25
CA THR A 761 -17.39 0.55 -25.22
C THR A 761 -18.20 -0.64 -24.71
N GLY A 762 -18.23 -1.74 -25.47
CA GLY A 762 -18.90 -2.96 -25.03
C GLY A 762 -18.19 -3.55 -23.81
N ILE A 763 -16.98 -4.05 -24.02
CA ILE A 763 -16.15 -4.66 -22.98
C ILE A 763 -14.76 -4.02 -22.99
N TYR A 764 -14.31 -3.54 -21.84
CA TYR A 764 -12.96 -3.03 -21.62
C TYR A 764 -12.22 -3.88 -20.59
N ALA A 765 -11.00 -4.31 -20.91
CA ALA A 765 -10.10 -4.86 -19.91
C ALA A 765 -8.68 -4.32 -20.03
N LYS A 766 -8.00 -4.20 -18.88
CA LYS A 766 -6.54 -4.01 -18.82
C LYS A 766 -5.87 -5.24 -18.23
N ARG A 767 -4.94 -5.86 -18.96
CA ARG A 767 -4.19 -7.08 -18.56
C ARG A 767 -5.13 -8.22 -18.14
N GLY A 768 -6.33 -8.27 -18.70
CA GLY A 768 -7.35 -9.27 -18.39
C GLY A 768 -7.59 -10.23 -19.56
N ARG A 769 -8.55 -11.13 -19.39
CA ARG A 769 -9.07 -11.97 -20.48
C ARG A 769 -10.51 -11.61 -20.80
N ILE A 770 -10.80 -11.37 -22.07
CA ILE A 770 -12.14 -11.10 -22.59
C ILE A 770 -12.57 -12.25 -23.50
N ALA A 771 -13.79 -12.74 -23.32
CA ALA A 771 -14.42 -13.71 -24.22
C ALA A 771 -15.84 -13.27 -24.57
N ASN A 772 -16.16 -13.21 -25.86
CA ASN A 772 -17.51 -12.97 -26.35
C ASN A 772 -18.03 -14.18 -27.11
N SER A 773 -18.98 -14.90 -26.52
CA SER A 773 -19.76 -15.93 -27.21
C SER A 773 -21.18 -15.46 -27.55
N GLY A 774 -21.60 -14.30 -27.03
CA GLY A 774 -22.91 -13.69 -27.24
C GLY A 774 -22.92 -12.56 -28.28
N LYS A 775 -23.82 -11.59 -28.12
CA LYS A 775 -23.96 -10.45 -29.04
C LYS A 775 -23.45 -9.16 -28.42
N ILE A 776 -22.65 -8.40 -29.17
CA ILE A 776 -22.23 -7.04 -28.84
C ILE A 776 -22.62 -6.12 -30.00
N SER A 777 -23.35 -5.05 -29.71
CA SER A 777 -23.71 -4.00 -30.67
C SER A 777 -23.32 -2.65 -30.08
N VAL A 778 -22.58 -1.84 -30.83
CA VAL A 778 -22.14 -0.50 -30.41
C VAL A 778 -22.41 0.56 -31.47
N GLY A 779 -22.67 1.79 -31.02
CA GLY A 779 -22.94 2.96 -31.86
C GLY A 779 -21.73 3.49 -32.65
N LYS A 780 -21.76 4.79 -32.97
CA LYS A 780 -20.70 5.46 -33.74
C LYS A 780 -19.49 5.79 -32.87
N LYS A 781 -18.29 5.82 -33.46
CA LYS A 781 -17.01 6.14 -32.78
C LYS A 781 -16.73 5.26 -31.57
N SER A 782 -17.25 4.05 -31.57
CA SER A 782 -17.30 3.14 -30.43
C SER A 782 -16.33 1.97 -30.59
N THR A 783 -16.15 1.19 -29.53
CA THR A 783 -15.38 -0.06 -29.59
C THR A 783 -16.19 -1.23 -29.03
N GLY A 784 -16.29 -2.33 -29.77
CA GLY A 784 -16.95 -3.54 -29.27
C GLY A 784 -16.19 -4.14 -28.09
N ILE A 785 -14.93 -4.51 -28.32
CA ILE A 785 -14.00 -5.02 -27.30
C ILE A 785 -12.72 -4.18 -27.31
N TYR A 786 -12.36 -3.62 -26.16
CA TYR A 786 -11.13 -2.86 -25.97
C TYR A 786 -10.24 -3.57 -24.94
N LEU A 787 -9.13 -4.13 -25.41
CA LEU A 787 -8.11 -4.74 -24.57
C LEU A 787 -6.84 -3.89 -24.53
N VAL A 788 -6.43 -3.50 -23.32
CA VAL A 788 -5.12 -2.90 -23.07
C VAL A 788 -4.24 -3.91 -22.36
N GLU A 789 -2.98 -3.98 -22.75
CA GLU A 789 -1.96 -4.75 -22.05
C GLU A 789 -0.82 -3.83 -21.62
N ASP A 790 -0.21 -4.14 -20.48
CA ASP A 790 1.06 -3.52 -20.06
C ASP A 790 2.06 -4.62 -19.67
N ASP A 791 3.28 -4.23 -19.31
CA ASP A 791 4.38 -5.17 -19.12
C ASP A 791 4.36 -5.90 -17.76
N ARG A 792 3.43 -5.55 -16.86
CA ARG A 792 3.32 -6.14 -15.51
C ARG A 792 2.57 -7.48 -15.53
N SER A 793 3.23 -8.49 -14.96
CA SER A 793 2.70 -9.82 -14.68
C SER A 793 3.67 -10.50 -13.71
N PRO A 794 3.24 -11.51 -12.94
CA PRO A 794 4.17 -12.25 -12.09
C PRO A 794 5.04 -13.15 -12.98
N ALA A 795 6.24 -13.49 -12.51
CA ALA A 795 7.19 -14.33 -13.25
C ALA A 795 6.64 -15.72 -13.65
N THR A 796 5.58 -16.19 -13.00
CA THR A 796 4.91 -17.47 -13.29
C THR A 796 3.83 -17.37 -14.38
N ALA A 797 3.61 -16.19 -14.98
CA ALA A 797 2.62 -16.03 -16.04
C ALA A 797 3.10 -16.65 -17.36
N THR A 798 2.26 -17.50 -17.95
CA THR A 798 2.49 -18.15 -19.25
C THR A 798 1.60 -17.60 -20.36
N VAL A 799 0.57 -16.84 -19.97
CA VAL A 799 -0.40 -16.19 -20.86
C VAL A 799 -0.65 -14.77 -20.35
N GLY A 800 -0.55 -13.81 -21.26
CA GLY A 800 -0.84 -12.39 -21.06
C GLY A 800 -2.30 -12.06 -21.38
N ALA A 801 -2.57 -10.82 -21.74
CA ALA A 801 -3.93 -10.37 -22.02
C ALA A 801 -4.48 -11.02 -23.30
N THR A 802 -5.74 -11.45 -23.28
CA THR A 802 -6.40 -12.07 -24.44
C THR A 802 -7.80 -11.52 -24.67
N ALA A 803 -8.20 -11.28 -25.92
CA ALA A 803 -9.60 -11.03 -26.27
C ALA A 803 -10.04 -11.93 -27.43
N THR A 804 -11.09 -12.71 -27.21
CA THR A 804 -11.65 -13.63 -28.20
C THR A 804 -13.10 -13.29 -28.52
N ASN A 805 -13.44 -13.23 -29.80
CA ASN A 805 -14.82 -13.38 -30.26
C ASN A 805 -15.02 -14.84 -30.66
N ASP A 806 -15.63 -15.63 -29.80
CA ASP A 806 -15.76 -17.08 -29.96
C ASP A 806 -16.71 -17.43 -31.12
N ALA A 807 -16.74 -18.68 -31.56
CA ALA A 807 -17.49 -19.14 -32.74
C ALA A 807 -18.97 -18.69 -32.81
N SER A 808 -19.68 -18.59 -31.68
CA SER A 808 -21.07 -18.10 -31.64
C SER A 808 -21.20 -16.59 -31.47
N GLY A 809 -20.09 -15.91 -31.18
CA GLY A 809 -20.04 -14.49 -30.88
C GLY A 809 -20.29 -13.61 -32.11
N VAL A 810 -21.09 -12.57 -31.93
CA VAL A 810 -21.36 -11.56 -32.96
C VAL A 810 -21.04 -10.17 -32.43
N ILE A 811 -20.24 -9.41 -33.16
CA ILE A 811 -19.93 -8.01 -32.88
C ILE A 811 -20.42 -7.15 -34.06
N THR A 812 -21.37 -6.26 -33.79
CA THR A 812 -21.89 -5.28 -34.74
C THR A 812 -21.40 -3.88 -34.34
N VAL A 813 -20.80 -3.14 -35.27
CA VAL A 813 -20.23 -1.82 -34.98
C VAL A 813 -20.78 -0.72 -35.88
N GLY A 814 -20.98 0.48 -35.32
CA GLY A 814 -21.40 1.67 -36.06
C GLY A 814 -20.28 2.38 -36.82
N GLU A 815 -20.58 3.57 -37.34
CA GLU A 815 -19.67 4.40 -38.13
C GLU A 815 -18.44 4.83 -37.33
N ASN A 816 -17.24 4.85 -37.93
CA ASN A 816 -15.98 5.23 -37.24
C ASN A 816 -15.64 4.37 -36.01
N SER A 817 -16.15 3.14 -35.95
CA SER A 817 -16.01 2.25 -34.78
C SER A 817 -15.04 1.09 -35.04
N THR A 818 -14.54 0.49 -33.96
CA THR A 818 -13.69 -0.70 -34.00
C THR A 818 -14.38 -1.93 -33.38
N GLY A 819 -14.31 -3.09 -34.03
CA GLY A 819 -14.83 -4.35 -33.48
C GLY A 819 -14.03 -4.80 -32.25
N ILE A 820 -12.78 -5.18 -32.47
CA ILE A 820 -11.81 -5.53 -31.42
C ILE A 820 -10.59 -4.63 -31.54
N TYR A 821 -10.29 -3.86 -30.50
CA TYR A 821 -9.13 -2.99 -30.40
C TYR A 821 -8.17 -3.51 -29.33
N TYR A 822 -6.92 -3.77 -29.71
CA TYR A 822 -5.85 -4.17 -28.82
C TYR A 822 -4.69 -3.19 -28.87
N LYS A 823 -4.19 -2.83 -27.69
CA LYS A 823 -3.03 -1.97 -27.57
C LYS A 823 -2.14 -2.36 -26.40
N VAL A 824 -0.84 -2.45 -26.66
CA VAL A 824 0.17 -2.48 -25.61
C VAL A 824 0.51 -1.06 -25.18
N LYS A 825 0.44 -0.79 -23.88
CA LYS A 825 0.92 0.42 -23.22
C LYS A 825 2.02 0.02 -22.24
N ASN A 826 3.27 0.12 -22.67
CA ASN A 826 4.43 -0.29 -21.87
C ASN A 826 4.42 0.36 -20.46
N ASP A 827 4.66 -0.44 -19.44
CA ASP A 827 4.77 -0.03 -18.03
C ASP A 827 5.64 -1.03 -17.27
N ASN A 828 6.95 -0.77 -17.22
CA ASN A 828 7.91 -1.57 -16.46
C ASN A 828 8.97 -0.71 -15.76
N ALA A 829 8.61 0.52 -15.35
CA ALA A 829 9.57 1.48 -14.82
C ALA A 829 10.25 1.00 -13.52
N ASP A 830 9.60 0.13 -12.75
CA ASP A 830 10.13 -0.45 -11.51
C ASP A 830 10.75 -1.84 -11.68
N GLY A 831 10.85 -2.35 -12.91
CA GLY A 831 11.46 -3.64 -13.24
C GLY A 831 10.68 -4.87 -12.75
N LYS A 832 9.43 -4.72 -12.31
CA LYS A 832 8.62 -5.81 -11.74
C LYS A 832 7.72 -6.53 -12.75
N GLY A 833 7.83 -6.22 -14.04
CA GLY A 833 7.03 -6.81 -15.12
C GLY A 833 7.81 -7.78 -16.02
N THR A 834 7.21 -8.94 -16.33
CA THR A 834 7.79 -9.99 -17.20
C THR A 834 6.97 -10.25 -18.47
N ASN A 835 5.98 -9.42 -18.80
CA ASN A 835 4.95 -9.73 -19.80
C ASN A 835 5.37 -9.48 -21.27
N THR A 836 6.63 -9.11 -21.52
CA THR A 836 7.14 -8.80 -22.88
C THR A 836 7.34 -10.05 -23.74
N GLY A 837 7.69 -11.19 -23.13
CA GLY A 837 7.93 -12.47 -23.82
C GLY A 837 6.78 -13.48 -23.71
N VAL A 838 5.71 -13.12 -23.00
CA VAL A 838 4.56 -14.02 -22.73
C VAL A 838 3.56 -13.97 -23.89
N SER A 839 2.86 -15.07 -24.16
CA SER A 839 1.80 -15.15 -25.18
C SER A 839 0.63 -14.19 -24.90
N GLY A 840 -0.24 -13.90 -25.87
CA GLY A 840 -1.40 -13.03 -25.70
C GLY A 840 -1.91 -12.47 -27.03
N GLY A 841 -2.86 -11.55 -27.00
CA GLY A 841 -3.38 -10.83 -28.17
C GLY A 841 -4.86 -11.08 -28.44
N ILE A 842 -5.27 -11.03 -29.71
CA ILE A 842 -6.70 -11.05 -30.07
C ILE A 842 -7.02 -12.05 -31.17
N SER A 843 -8.22 -12.64 -31.11
CA SER A 843 -8.73 -13.50 -32.16
C SER A 843 -10.23 -13.33 -32.43
N ASN A 844 -10.62 -13.60 -33.67
CA ASN A 844 -12.02 -13.68 -34.09
C ASN A 844 -12.31 -15.06 -34.69
N ASP A 845 -13.11 -15.86 -34.00
CA ASP A 845 -13.64 -17.16 -34.45
C ASP A 845 -15.13 -17.09 -34.82
N GLY A 846 -15.84 -16.11 -34.26
CA GLY A 846 -17.22 -15.77 -34.62
C GLY A 846 -17.32 -14.73 -35.75
N ARG A 847 -18.28 -13.82 -35.63
CA ARG A 847 -18.59 -12.82 -36.67
C ARG A 847 -18.41 -11.38 -36.20
N ILE A 848 -17.71 -10.57 -36.99
CA ILE A 848 -17.68 -9.10 -36.86
C ILE A 848 -18.31 -8.51 -38.12
N GLU A 849 -19.33 -7.66 -37.97
CA GLU A 849 -20.08 -7.11 -39.10
C GLU A 849 -20.41 -5.61 -38.97
N SER A 850 -20.50 -4.94 -40.11
CA SER A 850 -21.00 -3.56 -40.18
C SER A 850 -21.47 -3.17 -41.58
N THR A 851 -22.52 -2.35 -41.63
CA THR A 851 -22.96 -1.62 -42.83
C THR A 851 -22.51 -0.16 -42.84
N ALA A 852 -21.86 0.31 -41.77
CA ALA A 852 -21.42 1.68 -41.61
C ALA A 852 -20.03 1.91 -42.21
N LYS A 853 -19.75 3.16 -42.57
CA LYS A 853 -18.45 3.59 -43.12
C LYS A 853 -17.39 3.80 -42.04
N ASP A 854 -16.13 3.83 -42.47
CA ASP A 854 -14.95 4.13 -41.66
C ASP A 854 -14.74 3.13 -40.49
N VAL A 855 -15.08 1.85 -40.70
CA VAL A 855 -15.03 0.81 -39.66
C VAL A 855 -13.73 0.02 -39.71
N ILE A 856 -13.20 -0.37 -38.54
CA ILE A 856 -12.12 -1.35 -38.43
C ILE A 856 -12.63 -2.58 -37.69
N ALA A 857 -12.62 -3.77 -38.29
CA ALA A 857 -13.10 -4.96 -37.58
C ALA A 857 -12.15 -5.37 -36.45
N MET A 858 -10.84 -5.44 -36.73
CA MET A 858 -9.81 -5.75 -35.74
C MET A 858 -8.64 -4.77 -35.87
N SER A 859 -8.27 -4.10 -34.78
CA SER A 859 -7.08 -3.24 -34.70
C SER A 859 -6.11 -3.77 -33.65
N PHE A 860 -4.84 -3.90 -34.01
CA PHE A 860 -3.82 -4.51 -33.17
C PHE A 860 -2.52 -3.70 -33.21
N ASP A 861 -2.20 -3.06 -32.08
CA ASP A 861 -1.01 -2.23 -31.86
C ASP A 861 -0.08 -2.91 -30.84
N SER A 862 1.02 -3.50 -31.32
CA SER A 862 1.97 -4.24 -30.47
C SER A 862 3.45 -3.97 -30.83
N PRO A 863 4.31 -3.74 -29.82
CA PRO A 863 5.76 -3.76 -29.98
C PRO A 863 6.36 -5.18 -29.88
N TYR A 864 5.57 -6.22 -29.55
CA TYR A 864 6.08 -7.54 -29.19
C TYR A 864 5.70 -8.63 -30.20
N SER A 865 6.67 -9.49 -30.50
CA SER A 865 6.50 -10.67 -31.36
C SER A 865 5.75 -11.83 -30.69
N SER A 866 5.65 -11.82 -29.36
CA SER A 866 4.96 -12.86 -28.59
C SER A 866 3.44 -12.75 -28.62
N LYS A 867 2.90 -11.66 -29.17
CA LYS A 867 1.47 -11.37 -29.22
C LYS A 867 0.90 -11.67 -30.60
N THR A 868 -0.34 -12.13 -30.66
CA THR A 868 -0.98 -12.64 -31.89
C THR A 868 -2.24 -11.86 -32.25
N VAL A 869 -2.46 -11.64 -33.55
CA VAL A 869 -3.72 -11.15 -34.11
C VAL A 869 -4.19 -12.08 -35.23
N LYS A 870 -5.39 -12.63 -35.08
CA LYS A 870 -5.87 -13.69 -35.97
C LYS A 870 -7.38 -13.65 -36.21
N ASN A 871 -7.79 -13.66 -37.49
CA ASN A 871 -9.12 -14.13 -37.86
C ASN A 871 -9.05 -15.65 -38.07
N GLU A 872 -9.66 -16.40 -37.16
CA GLU A 872 -9.60 -17.87 -37.08
C GLU A 872 -10.39 -18.52 -38.23
N GLN A 873 -10.28 -19.84 -38.34
CA GLN A 873 -10.80 -20.60 -39.49
C GLN A 873 -12.31 -20.44 -39.69
N THR A 874 -13.11 -20.33 -38.61
CA THR A 874 -14.56 -20.07 -38.73
C THR A 874 -14.90 -18.59 -38.66
N GLY A 875 -13.90 -17.75 -38.39
CA GLY A 875 -14.04 -16.30 -38.23
C GLY A 875 -14.54 -15.63 -39.50
N VAL A 876 -15.57 -14.80 -39.37
CA VAL A 876 -16.14 -14.00 -40.46
C VAL A 876 -16.05 -12.51 -40.14
N ILE A 877 -15.40 -11.76 -41.02
CA ILE A 877 -15.43 -10.30 -41.04
C ILE A 877 -16.25 -9.86 -42.25
N ASP A 878 -17.31 -9.09 -42.04
CA ASP A 878 -18.27 -8.71 -43.10
C ASP A 878 -18.55 -7.20 -43.08
N LEU A 879 -17.88 -6.47 -43.97
CA LEU A 879 -17.88 -5.01 -44.00
C LEU A 879 -18.55 -4.51 -45.29
N GLN A 880 -19.76 -3.98 -45.14
CA GLN A 880 -20.61 -3.52 -46.23
C GLN A 880 -20.58 -1.99 -46.42
N GLY A 881 -19.98 -1.25 -45.47
CA GLY A 881 -19.77 0.20 -45.59
C GLY A 881 -18.53 0.58 -46.41
N GLN A 882 -18.31 1.89 -46.55
CA GLN A 882 -17.17 2.47 -47.29
C GLN A 882 -15.97 2.75 -46.36
N ASN A 883 -14.76 2.86 -46.93
CA ASN A 883 -13.50 3.18 -46.22
C ASN A 883 -13.17 2.26 -45.02
N SER A 884 -13.63 1.01 -45.04
CA SER A 884 -13.53 0.10 -43.91
C SER A 884 -12.37 -0.88 -44.06
N THR A 885 -11.77 -1.28 -42.94
CA THR A 885 -10.64 -2.22 -42.88
C THR A 885 -11.01 -3.47 -42.09
N GLY A 886 -10.71 -4.66 -42.61
CA GLY A 886 -10.87 -5.91 -41.87
C GLY A 886 -9.89 -6.00 -40.69
N ILE A 887 -8.62 -6.22 -40.98
CA ILE A 887 -7.55 -6.30 -39.97
C ILE A 887 -6.57 -5.14 -40.18
N PHE A 888 -6.38 -4.30 -39.16
CA PHE A 888 -5.36 -3.26 -39.13
C PHE A 888 -4.29 -3.61 -38.08
N ALA A 889 -3.05 -3.88 -38.53
CA ALA A 889 -1.92 -4.24 -37.68
C ALA A 889 -0.84 -3.14 -37.69
N THR A 890 -0.44 -2.66 -36.51
CA THR A 890 0.53 -1.57 -36.32
C THR A 890 1.38 -1.75 -35.06
N GLY A 891 2.25 -0.78 -34.78
CA GLY A 891 3.19 -0.84 -33.66
C GLY A 891 4.61 -1.20 -34.10
N THR A 892 5.57 -1.08 -33.20
CA THR A 892 6.99 -1.22 -33.54
C THR A 892 7.48 -2.67 -33.59
N GLY A 893 6.61 -3.64 -33.35
CA GLY A 893 6.96 -5.04 -33.22
C GLY A 893 7.22 -5.75 -34.55
N THR A 894 7.71 -6.98 -34.44
CA THR A 894 7.89 -7.90 -35.57
C THR A 894 7.00 -9.13 -35.36
N TYR A 895 5.86 -9.19 -36.04
CA TYR A 895 4.89 -10.27 -35.90
C TYR A 895 4.08 -10.45 -37.19
N THR A 896 3.25 -11.49 -37.22
CA THR A 896 2.37 -11.82 -38.35
C THR A 896 0.91 -11.59 -37.99
N ALA A 897 0.20 -10.81 -38.80
CA ALA A 897 -1.25 -10.70 -38.74
C ALA A 897 -1.89 -11.73 -39.67
N LYS A 898 -2.81 -12.55 -39.16
CA LYS A 898 -3.29 -13.75 -39.87
C LYS A 898 -4.78 -13.72 -40.20
N ASN A 899 -5.13 -14.18 -41.40
CA ASN A 899 -6.49 -14.52 -41.79
C ASN A 899 -6.59 -15.98 -42.27
N ASP A 900 -7.15 -16.85 -41.44
CA ASP A 900 -7.52 -18.23 -41.79
C ASP A 900 -9.02 -18.36 -42.15
N GLY A 901 -9.84 -17.41 -41.69
CA GLY A 901 -11.27 -17.36 -41.94
C GLY A 901 -11.66 -16.59 -43.21
N LYS A 902 -12.79 -15.88 -43.15
CA LYS A 902 -13.35 -15.14 -44.28
C LYS A 902 -13.45 -13.64 -44.00
N ILE A 903 -12.92 -12.83 -44.90
CA ILE A 903 -13.10 -11.37 -44.95
C ILE A 903 -13.91 -11.02 -46.20
N LYS A 904 -15.04 -10.33 -46.03
CA LYS A 904 -15.90 -9.81 -47.10
C LYS A 904 -15.94 -8.29 -47.07
N LEU A 905 -15.74 -7.67 -48.22
CA LEU A 905 -15.75 -6.22 -48.39
C LEU A 905 -16.71 -5.85 -49.54
N ALA A 906 -17.63 -4.93 -49.31
CA ALA A 906 -18.44 -4.35 -50.38
C ALA A 906 -17.59 -3.49 -51.33
N SER A 907 -18.11 -3.23 -52.53
CA SER A 907 -17.50 -2.31 -53.49
C SER A 907 -17.27 -0.93 -52.88
N SER A 908 -16.11 -0.35 -53.16
CA SER A 908 -15.77 1.02 -52.81
C SER A 908 -16.15 1.98 -53.93
N THR A 909 -16.55 3.18 -53.56
CA THR A 909 -16.89 4.25 -54.50
C THR A 909 -15.64 4.97 -55.03
N ASN A 910 -14.57 4.99 -54.24
CA ASN A 910 -13.31 5.68 -54.53
C ASN A 910 -12.09 4.75 -54.31
N VAL A 911 -11.24 4.62 -55.33
CA VAL A 911 -10.02 3.79 -55.29
C VAL A 911 -8.94 4.34 -54.34
N ASN A 912 -8.97 5.64 -54.04
CA ASN A 912 -8.01 6.28 -53.13
C ASN A 912 -8.40 6.14 -51.65
N THR A 913 -9.65 5.74 -51.37
CA THR A 913 -10.14 5.41 -50.03
C THR A 913 -10.87 4.06 -50.08
N PRO A 914 -10.14 2.98 -50.44
CA PRO A 914 -10.76 1.69 -50.66
C PRO A 914 -11.15 1.02 -49.34
N ASN A 915 -12.06 0.06 -49.42
CA ASN A 915 -12.19 -0.96 -48.39
C ASN A 915 -10.98 -1.89 -48.49
N ILE A 916 -10.37 -2.21 -47.34
CA ILE A 916 -9.13 -2.99 -47.26
C ILE A 916 -9.37 -4.26 -46.43
N GLY A 917 -8.95 -5.43 -46.93
CA GLY A 917 -9.09 -6.67 -46.17
C GLY A 917 -8.13 -6.72 -44.99
N MET A 918 -6.84 -6.59 -45.27
CA MET A 918 -5.78 -6.52 -44.25
C MET A 918 -4.83 -5.37 -44.56
N TYR A 919 -4.49 -4.56 -43.55
CA TYR A 919 -3.65 -3.38 -43.68
C TYR A 919 -2.55 -3.34 -42.61
N THR A 920 -1.34 -2.96 -43.01
CA THR A 920 -0.30 -2.50 -42.09
C THR A 920 0.47 -1.30 -42.63
N ASP A 921 0.77 -0.35 -41.75
CA ASP A 921 1.61 0.80 -42.05
C ASP A 921 3.09 0.55 -41.73
N LYS A 922 3.46 -0.63 -41.20
CA LYS A 922 4.81 -0.95 -40.70
C LYS A 922 5.48 -2.05 -41.50
N SER A 923 6.76 -1.87 -41.82
CA SER A 923 7.56 -2.85 -42.55
C SER A 923 7.97 -4.08 -41.73
N GLY A 924 7.92 -3.99 -40.39
CA GLY A 924 8.22 -5.10 -39.49
C GLY A 924 7.08 -6.12 -39.36
N ILE A 925 5.89 -5.82 -39.89
CA ILE A 925 4.70 -6.65 -39.76
C ILE A 925 4.45 -7.39 -41.08
N THR A 926 4.24 -8.71 -40.99
CA THR A 926 3.85 -9.54 -42.14
C THR A 926 2.34 -9.75 -42.16
N LEU A 927 1.71 -9.57 -43.30
CA LEU A 927 0.31 -9.98 -43.50
C LEU A 927 0.28 -11.39 -44.09
N GLU A 928 -0.47 -12.30 -43.48
CA GLU A 928 -0.61 -13.67 -43.93
C GLU A 928 -2.08 -14.06 -44.06
N SER A 929 -2.45 -14.67 -45.18
CA SER A 929 -3.77 -15.27 -45.32
C SER A 929 -3.67 -16.70 -45.84
N ASN A 930 -4.38 -17.60 -45.16
CA ASN A 930 -4.69 -18.96 -45.61
C ASN A 930 -6.19 -19.17 -45.87
N GLY A 931 -7.03 -18.21 -45.49
CA GLY A 931 -8.47 -18.19 -45.74
C GLY A 931 -8.88 -17.39 -46.97
N THR A 932 -10.08 -16.81 -46.91
CA THR A 932 -10.71 -16.09 -48.02
C THR A 932 -10.75 -14.58 -47.76
N ILE A 933 -10.36 -13.80 -48.76
CA ILE A 933 -10.59 -12.36 -48.85
C ILE A 933 -11.37 -12.08 -50.15
N GLU A 934 -12.62 -11.65 -50.01
CA GLU A 934 -13.54 -11.32 -51.11
C GLU A 934 -13.89 -9.83 -51.05
N GLY A 935 -13.36 -9.05 -51.98
CA GLY A 935 -13.68 -7.64 -52.15
C GLY A 935 -14.47 -7.35 -53.42
N GLY A 936 -15.37 -6.38 -53.34
CA GLY A 936 -16.04 -5.81 -54.50
C GLY A 936 -15.12 -4.93 -55.36
N ASP A 937 -15.72 -4.06 -56.16
CA ASP A 937 -15.01 -3.13 -57.03
C ASP A 937 -14.20 -2.10 -56.22
N LYS A 938 -13.05 -1.69 -56.74
CA LYS A 938 -12.15 -0.68 -56.15
C LYS A 938 -11.73 -0.97 -54.70
N THR A 939 -11.67 -2.24 -54.32
CA THR A 939 -11.21 -2.70 -52.99
C THR A 939 -9.74 -3.14 -53.04
N VAL A 940 -9.11 -3.24 -51.87
CA VAL A 940 -7.77 -3.81 -51.73
C VAL A 940 -7.82 -5.04 -50.84
N GLY A 941 -7.35 -6.20 -51.31
CA GLY A 941 -7.33 -7.42 -50.50
C GLY A 941 -6.37 -7.29 -49.32
N MET A 942 -5.08 -7.07 -49.62
CA MET A 942 -4.05 -6.83 -48.61
C MET A 942 -3.17 -5.65 -49.00
N TYR A 943 -2.90 -4.75 -48.05
CA TYR A 943 -2.08 -3.56 -48.23
C TYR A 943 -0.98 -3.51 -47.14
N GLY A 944 0.28 -3.67 -47.52
CA GLY A 944 1.39 -3.61 -46.55
C GLY A 944 2.77 -3.70 -47.18
N TYR A 945 3.65 -4.46 -46.54
CA TYR A 945 5.02 -4.71 -46.99
C TYR A 945 5.21 -6.21 -47.27
N GLY A 946 5.64 -6.99 -46.27
CA GLY A 946 5.75 -8.44 -46.34
C GLY A 946 4.36 -9.08 -46.36
N ILE A 947 4.07 -9.88 -47.39
CA ILE A 947 2.73 -10.44 -47.64
C ILE A 947 2.83 -11.89 -48.09
N ASN A 948 2.09 -12.79 -47.42
CA ASN A 948 2.05 -14.22 -47.70
C ASN A 948 0.60 -14.70 -47.92
N LEU A 949 0.32 -15.19 -49.13
CA LEU A 949 -0.86 -15.99 -49.44
C LEU A 949 -0.47 -17.47 -49.40
N GLN A 950 -1.09 -18.24 -48.52
CA GLN A 950 -0.81 -19.66 -48.29
C GLN A 950 -1.62 -20.57 -49.22
N SER A 951 -1.48 -21.90 -49.08
CA SER A 951 -1.99 -22.89 -50.05
C SER A 951 -3.49 -22.90 -50.25
N ASN A 952 -4.25 -22.54 -49.23
CA ASN A 952 -5.71 -22.51 -49.28
C ASN A 952 -6.26 -21.10 -49.54
N ALA A 953 -5.37 -20.10 -49.69
CA ALA A 953 -5.78 -18.72 -49.76
C ALA A 953 -6.62 -18.42 -51.01
N ILE A 954 -7.73 -17.72 -50.83
CA ILE A 954 -8.55 -17.19 -51.93
C ILE A 954 -8.56 -15.68 -51.79
N THR A 955 -7.95 -14.97 -52.74
CA THR A 955 -8.03 -13.50 -52.82
C THR A 955 -8.76 -13.12 -54.09
N LYS A 956 -9.94 -12.51 -53.93
CA LYS A 956 -10.80 -12.08 -55.04
C LYS A 956 -11.15 -10.60 -54.89
N VAL A 957 -10.90 -9.81 -55.93
CA VAL A 957 -11.31 -8.40 -56.00
C VAL A 957 -12.03 -8.08 -57.31
N GLY A 958 -12.96 -7.12 -57.27
CA GLY A 958 -13.73 -6.67 -58.43
C GLY A 958 -12.97 -5.71 -59.35
N ALA A 959 -13.70 -4.99 -60.20
CA ALA A 959 -13.14 -4.05 -61.16
C ALA A 959 -12.45 -2.87 -60.46
N GLY A 960 -11.30 -2.44 -60.96
CA GLY A 960 -10.45 -1.40 -60.34
C GLY A 960 -9.87 -1.79 -58.98
N GLY A 961 -10.05 -3.04 -58.54
CA GLY A 961 -9.54 -3.54 -57.28
C GLY A 961 -8.09 -4.02 -57.36
N THR A 962 -7.41 -4.09 -56.22
CA THR A 962 -6.05 -4.64 -56.10
C THR A 962 -6.05 -5.83 -55.15
N GLY A 963 -5.62 -7.01 -55.60
CA GLY A 963 -5.52 -8.19 -54.72
C GLY A 963 -4.50 -7.96 -53.60
N VAL A 964 -3.27 -7.63 -54.00
CA VAL A 964 -2.14 -7.35 -53.10
C VAL A 964 -1.46 -6.04 -53.48
N TYR A 965 -1.42 -5.08 -52.56
CA TYR A 965 -0.65 -3.84 -52.70
C TYR A 965 0.54 -3.89 -51.73
N SER A 966 1.77 -3.95 -52.26
CA SER A 966 2.99 -3.99 -51.45
C SER A 966 3.87 -2.75 -51.65
N LYS A 967 4.24 -2.12 -50.54
CA LYS A 967 5.18 -0.99 -50.45
C LYS A 967 6.65 -1.43 -50.31
N GLY A 968 6.93 -2.73 -50.29
CA GLY A 968 8.29 -3.26 -50.10
C GLY A 968 8.29 -4.62 -49.41
N GLY A 969 9.46 -5.25 -49.24
CA GLY A 969 9.56 -6.59 -48.65
C GLY A 969 9.20 -7.70 -49.64
N ASN A 970 9.02 -8.92 -49.15
CA ASN A 970 8.72 -10.08 -50.00
C ASN A 970 7.20 -10.32 -50.11
N VAL A 971 6.72 -10.60 -51.31
CA VAL A 971 5.35 -11.04 -51.57
C VAL A 971 5.41 -12.49 -52.05
N THR A 972 4.70 -13.39 -51.37
CA THR A 972 4.64 -14.80 -51.74
C THR A 972 3.20 -15.22 -51.93
N VAL A 973 2.86 -15.73 -53.11
CA VAL A 973 1.59 -16.41 -53.39
C VAL A 973 1.89 -17.89 -53.54
N ASN A 974 1.57 -18.70 -52.55
CA ASN A 974 2.01 -20.08 -52.45
C ASN A 974 0.82 -21.05 -52.50
N GLY A 975 0.35 -21.39 -53.69
CA GLY A 975 -0.90 -22.12 -53.90
C GLY A 975 -2.12 -21.19 -53.92
N GLY A 976 -3.32 -21.76 -53.73
CA GLY A 976 -4.56 -20.98 -53.67
C GLY A 976 -4.99 -20.34 -54.99
N THR A 977 -5.89 -19.35 -54.89
CA THR A 977 -6.49 -18.63 -56.03
C THR A 977 -6.34 -17.13 -55.87
N LEU A 978 -5.78 -16.48 -56.89
CA LEU A 978 -5.76 -15.02 -57.06
C LEU A 978 -6.66 -14.64 -58.23
N SER A 979 -7.77 -13.97 -57.96
CA SER A 979 -8.78 -13.59 -58.96
C SER A 979 -9.01 -12.08 -58.96
N VAL A 980 -8.79 -11.42 -60.10
CA VAL A 980 -8.84 -9.96 -60.19
C VAL A 980 -9.68 -9.46 -61.35
N GLY A 981 -10.61 -8.56 -61.04
CA GLY A 981 -11.39 -7.82 -62.04
C GLY A 981 -12.22 -8.70 -62.96
N GLU A 982 -12.59 -9.92 -62.55
CA GLU A 982 -13.29 -10.85 -63.45
C GLU A 982 -14.65 -10.32 -63.97
N ASN A 983 -15.25 -9.37 -63.24
CA ASN A 983 -16.48 -8.67 -63.59
C ASN A 983 -16.26 -7.38 -64.42
N GLY A 984 -15.01 -6.99 -64.69
CA GLY A 984 -14.69 -5.74 -65.39
C GLY A 984 -14.90 -5.81 -66.91
N ALA A 985 -15.31 -4.68 -67.47
CA ALA A 985 -15.46 -4.50 -68.91
C ALA A 985 -14.11 -4.22 -69.58
N GLU A 986 -13.99 -4.58 -70.86
CA GLU A 986 -12.85 -4.19 -71.71
C GLU A 986 -12.73 -2.66 -71.75
N GLY A 987 -11.51 -2.15 -71.64
CA GLY A 987 -11.13 -0.74 -71.66
C GLY A 987 -11.32 0.05 -70.34
N SER A 988 -11.85 -0.55 -69.26
CA SER A 988 -12.18 0.21 -68.03
C SER A 988 -12.02 -0.54 -66.71
N ASN A 989 -11.32 -1.68 -66.72
CA ASN A 989 -11.18 -2.52 -65.52
C ASN A 989 -10.07 -2.05 -64.60
N ASP A 990 -8.82 -1.93 -65.08
CA ASP A 990 -7.65 -1.49 -64.31
C ASP A 990 -7.39 -2.25 -62.99
N ALA A 991 -7.99 -3.44 -62.81
CA ALA A 991 -7.75 -4.26 -61.64
C ALA A 991 -6.34 -4.89 -61.68
N VAL A 992 -5.73 -5.09 -60.51
CA VAL A 992 -4.36 -5.62 -60.40
C VAL A 992 -4.29 -6.79 -59.42
N GLY A 993 -3.69 -7.91 -59.81
CA GLY A 993 -3.38 -9.04 -58.92
C GLY A 993 -2.42 -8.65 -57.82
N VAL A 994 -1.19 -8.34 -58.18
CA VAL A 994 -0.15 -7.85 -57.28
C VAL A 994 0.41 -6.53 -57.82
N TYR A 995 0.29 -5.46 -57.03
CA TYR A 995 0.86 -4.15 -57.31
C TYR A 995 2.01 -3.85 -56.33
N TYR A 996 3.24 -3.87 -56.82
CA TYR A 996 4.46 -3.72 -56.02
C TYR A 996 5.16 -2.40 -56.33
N VAL A 997 5.24 -1.50 -55.35
CA VAL A 997 5.86 -0.16 -55.51
C VAL A 997 7.18 0.01 -54.73
N GLY A 998 7.56 -0.98 -53.94
CA GLY A 998 8.75 -0.93 -53.09
C GLY A 998 10.07 -1.08 -53.85
N ALA A 999 11.18 -0.81 -53.15
CA ALA A 999 12.55 -1.04 -53.65
C ALA A 999 13.16 -2.30 -53.04
N GLY A 1000 13.81 -3.12 -53.88
CA GLY A 1000 14.35 -4.42 -53.46
C GLY A 1000 13.26 -5.47 -53.24
N GLY A 1001 13.64 -6.69 -52.85
CA GLY A 1001 12.70 -7.77 -52.51
C GLY A 1001 12.32 -8.70 -53.67
N THR A 1002 11.46 -9.67 -53.36
CA THR A 1002 11.00 -10.69 -54.31
C THR A 1002 9.49 -10.85 -54.27
N VAL A 1003 8.86 -10.89 -55.45
CA VAL A 1003 7.49 -11.34 -55.68
C VAL A 1003 7.56 -12.76 -56.25
N THR A 1004 7.09 -13.74 -55.48
CA THR A 1004 7.03 -15.15 -55.90
C THR A 1004 5.58 -15.57 -56.06
N ASN A 1005 5.19 -15.95 -57.27
CA ASN A 1005 3.88 -16.48 -57.57
C ASN A 1005 3.97 -17.98 -57.90
N ASN A 1006 3.44 -18.79 -57.00
CA ASN A 1006 3.19 -20.23 -57.14
C ASN A 1006 1.68 -20.52 -56.97
N ALA A 1007 0.80 -19.56 -57.32
CA ALA A 1007 -0.64 -19.76 -57.18
C ALA A 1007 -1.11 -20.97 -58.01
N ALA A 1008 -2.09 -21.72 -57.48
CA ALA A 1008 -2.71 -22.81 -58.22
C ALA A 1008 -3.57 -22.26 -59.37
N ASN A 1009 -4.28 -21.16 -59.10
CA ASN A 1009 -5.08 -20.44 -60.10
C ASN A 1009 -4.79 -18.94 -60.06
N VAL A 1010 -4.60 -18.34 -61.25
CA VAL A 1010 -4.57 -16.89 -61.45
C VAL A 1010 -5.60 -16.54 -62.50
N ASN A 1011 -6.65 -15.82 -62.10
CA ASN A 1011 -7.72 -15.37 -63.00
C ASN A 1011 -7.61 -13.86 -63.20
N ILE A 1012 -7.51 -13.43 -64.46
CA ILE A 1012 -7.35 -12.03 -64.84
C ILE A 1012 -8.53 -11.64 -65.73
N GLY A 1013 -9.24 -10.56 -65.35
CA GLY A 1013 -10.33 -9.98 -66.13
C GLY A 1013 -9.89 -9.30 -67.42
N ASN A 1014 -10.85 -8.74 -68.17
CA ASN A 1014 -10.53 -7.89 -69.32
C ASN A 1014 -9.83 -6.61 -68.87
N SER A 1015 -8.82 -6.12 -69.57
CA SER A 1015 -8.10 -4.88 -69.23
C SER A 1015 -7.57 -4.82 -67.79
N ALA A 1016 -7.20 -5.98 -67.24
CA ALA A 1016 -6.63 -6.13 -65.91
C ALA A 1016 -5.18 -6.62 -65.99
N TYR A 1017 -4.46 -6.43 -64.89
CA TYR A 1017 -3.05 -6.76 -64.75
C TYR A 1017 -2.87 -7.89 -63.74
N GLY A 1018 -2.08 -8.91 -64.08
CA GLY A 1018 -1.72 -9.98 -63.14
C GLY A 1018 -0.73 -9.47 -62.09
N PHE A 1019 0.47 -9.11 -62.53
CA PHE A 1019 1.57 -8.68 -61.68
C PHE A 1019 2.18 -7.38 -62.20
N VAL A 1020 2.31 -6.37 -61.34
CA VAL A 1020 2.82 -5.04 -61.68
C VAL A 1020 3.94 -4.69 -60.71
N VAL A 1021 5.14 -4.45 -61.25
CA VAL A 1021 6.29 -3.92 -60.50
C VAL A 1021 6.55 -2.48 -60.97
N GLN A 1022 6.20 -1.53 -60.12
CA GLN A 1022 6.22 -0.10 -60.40
C GLN A 1022 7.29 0.61 -59.58
N ASN A 1023 8.55 0.51 -60.00
CA ASN A 1023 9.69 1.17 -59.36
C ASN A 1023 10.85 1.38 -60.34
N GLU A 1024 10.69 2.29 -61.29
CA GLU A 1024 11.59 2.39 -62.45
C GLU A 1024 13.08 2.49 -62.09
N LYS A 1025 13.41 3.34 -61.11
CA LYS A 1025 14.79 3.70 -60.73
C LYS A 1025 15.25 3.11 -59.40
N GLY A 1026 14.42 2.30 -58.73
CA GLY A 1026 14.77 1.72 -57.44
C GLY A 1026 15.62 0.46 -57.53
N ALA A 1027 16.04 -0.04 -56.37
CA ALA A 1027 16.78 -1.29 -56.25
C ALA A 1027 16.04 -2.47 -56.89
N ALA A 1028 16.80 -3.45 -57.39
CA ALA A 1028 16.30 -4.58 -58.16
C ALA A 1028 15.18 -5.35 -57.43
N VAL A 1029 14.03 -5.46 -58.08
CA VAL A 1029 12.90 -6.31 -57.65
C VAL A 1029 12.88 -7.56 -58.52
N THR A 1030 12.76 -8.73 -57.89
CA THR A 1030 12.66 -10.01 -58.61
C THR A 1030 11.20 -10.49 -58.65
N LEU A 1031 10.65 -10.70 -59.84
CA LEU A 1031 9.36 -11.37 -60.05
C LEU A 1031 9.58 -12.79 -60.57
N LYS A 1032 9.06 -13.79 -59.87
CA LYS A 1032 9.06 -15.21 -60.29
C LYS A 1032 7.64 -15.71 -60.41
N THR A 1033 7.27 -16.34 -61.53
CA THR A 1033 5.91 -16.85 -61.76
C THR A 1033 5.93 -18.31 -62.20
N SER A 1034 5.11 -19.16 -61.56
CA SER A 1034 5.09 -20.61 -61.77
C SER A 1034 3.68 -21.24 -61.80
N THR A 1035 2.61 -20.44 -61.87
CA THR A 1035 1.22 -20.94 -62.03
C THR A 1035 1.10 -21.89 -63.23
N PRO A 1036 0.49 -23.09 -63.07
CA PRO A 1036 0.47 -24.12 -64.12
C PRO A 1036 -0.16 -23.69 -65.43
N ASN A 1037 -1.25 -22.92 -65.38
CA ASN A 1037 -1.94 -22.41 -66.55
C ASN A 1037 -2.63 -21.08 -66.21
N VAL A 1038 -2.42 -20.07 -67.05
CA VAL A 1038 -3.10 -18.77 -66.97
C VAL A 1038 -3.68 -18.43 -68.33
N THR A 1039 -4.96 -18.08 -68.37
CA THR A 1039 -5.65 -17.67 -69.60
C THR A 1039 -5.96 -16.18 -69.54
N LEU A 1040 -5.41 -15.43 -70.49
CA LEU A 1040 -5.67 -14.00 -70.68
C LEU A 1040 -6.91 -13.78 -71.55
N ARG A 1041 -7.72 -12.79 -71.17
CA ARG A 1041 -8.97 -12.42 -71.85
C ARG A 1041 -8.70 -11.32 -72.90
N ASN A 1042 -9.37 -10.17 -72.85
CA ASN A 1042 -9.07 -9.04 -73.73
C ASN A 1042 -8.24 -7.97 -73.02
N ASP A 1043 -7.27 -7.39 -73.73
CA ASP A 1043 -6.41 -6.28 -73.30
C ASP A 1043 -5.74 -6.48 -71.92
N ALA A 1044 -5.51 -7.73 -71.52
CA ALA A 1044 -4.93 -8.06 -70.23
C ALA A 1044 -3.40 -8.14 -70.30
N VAL A 1045 -2.75 -7.81 -69.18
CA VAL A 1045 -1.29 -7.90 -69.04
C VAL A 1045 -0.96 -8.90 -67.94
N TYR A 1046 -0.27 -9.99 -68.25
CA TYR A 1046 0.07 -10.97 -67.22
C TYR A 1046 1.14 -10.41 -66.27
N ALA A 1047 2.27 -9.93 -66.79
CA ALA A 1047 3.33 -9.33 -66.00
C ALA A 1047 3.81 -8.01 -66.62
N TYR A 1048 3.82 -6.95 -65.81
CA TYR A 1048 4.37 -5.65 -66.13
C TYR A 1048 5.48 -5.27 -65.14
N SER A 1049 6.60 -4.74 -65.61
CA SER A 1049 7.64 -4.16 -64.76
C SER A 1049 8.33 -2.99 -65.45
N ASN A 1050 8.38 -1.82 -64.79
CA ASN A 1050 9.24 -0.74 -65.24
C ASN A 1050 10.59 -0.70 -64.51
N ASN A 1051 10.85 -1.60 -63.55
CA ASN A 1051 12.09 -1.61 -62.78
C ASN A 1051 13.28 -2.06 -63.64
N ARG A 1052 14.13 -1.09 -64.04
CA ARG A 1052 15.26 -1.32 -64.95
C ARG A 1052 16.31 -2.27 -64.39
N ALA A 1053 16.52 -2.24 -63.08
CA ALA A 1053 17.46 -3.12 -62.38
C ALA A 1053 16.87 -4.51 -62.06
N GLY A 1054 15.56 -4.69 -62.25
CA GLY A 1054 14.83 -5.86 -61.81
C GLY A 1054 14.92 -7.04 -62.77
N SER A 1055 14.33 -8.16 -62.35
CA SER A 1055 14.25 -9.36 -63.18
C SER A 1055 12.88 -10.02 -63.12
N VAL A 1056 12.40 -10.53 -64.26
CA VAL A 1056 11.19 -11.34 -64.39
C VAL A 1056 11.56 -12.74 -64.90
N THR A 1057 11.29 -13.77 -64.11
CA THR A 1057 11.44 -15.17 -64.51
C THR A 1057 10.09 -15.83 -64.59
N ASN A 1058 9.66 -16.17 -65.81
CA ASN A 1058 8.39 -16.84 -66.05
C ASN A 1058 8.58 -18.34 -66.33
N THR A 1059 7.96 -19.20 -65.53
CA THR A 1059 7.75 -20.62 -65.84
C THR A 1059 6.26 -20.96 -66.00
N SER A 1060 5.36 -19.99 -65.87
CA SER A 1060 3.93 -20.18 -66.09
C SER A 1060 3.59 -20.41 -67.56
N VAL A 1061 2.62 -21.29 -67.81
CA VAL A 1061 2.04 -21.44 -69.15
C VAL A 1061 0.96 -20.37 -69.34
N LEU A 1062 1.12 -19.54 -70.37
CA LEU A 1062 0.20 -18.46 -70.69
C LEU A 1062 -0.58 -18.81 -71.95
N ASN A 1063 -1.90 -18.69 -71.90
CA ASN A 1063 -2.82 -18.87 -73.03
C ASN A 1063 -3.63 -17.58 -73.25
N SER A 1064 -4.20 -17.37 -74.43
CA SER A 1064 -5.16 -16.28 -74.68
C SER A 1064 -6.46 -16.78 -75.28
N THR A 1065 -7.59 -16.24 -74.82
CA THR A 1065 -8.89 -16.38 -75.47
C THR A 1065 -9.39 -15.08 -76.10
N GLY A 1066 -8.79 -13.94 -75.76
CA GLY A 1066 -9.13 -12.64 -76.32
C GLY A 1066 -7.96 -11.94 -77.02
N ASN A 1067 -8.15 -10.65 -77.27
CA ASN A 1067 -7.32 -9.81 -78.13
C ASN A 1067 -6.43 -8.85 -77.32
N GLY A 1068 -5.39 -8.27 -77.92
CA GLY A 1068 -4.62 -7.15 -77.35
C GLY A 1068 -3.82 -7.43 -76.07
N ASN A 1069 -3.59 -8.69 -75.74
CA ASN A 1069 -2.94 -9.08 -74.49
C ASN A 1069 -1.41 -8.95 -74.54
N TYR A 1070 -0.80 -8.74 -73.37
CA TYR A 1070 0.64 -8.81 -73.18
C TYR A 1070 0.99 -9.90 -72.18
N GLY A 1071 1.89 -10.82 -72.56
CA GLY A 1071 2.40 -11.84 -71.66
C GLY A 1071 3.35 -11.22 -70.64
N ILE A 1072 4.54 -10.82 -71.08
CA ILE A 1072 5.53 -10.17 -70.20
C ILE A 1072 5.95 -8.85 -70.81
N TYR A 1073 5.76 -7.75 -70.09
CA TYR A 1073 6.16 -6.42 -70.48
C TYR A 1073 7.14 -5.87 -69.43
N SER A 1074 8.43 -5.72 -69.77
CA SER A 1074 9.46 -5.37 -68.77
C SER A 1074 10.58 -4.45 -69.26
N ALA A 1075 11.02 -3.58 -68.37
CA ALA A 1075 12.21 -2.74 -68.51
C ALA A 1075 13.52 -3.41 -68.04
N GLY A 1076 13.42 -4.49 -67.27
CA GLY A 1076 14.57 -5.18 -66.67
C GLY A 1076 15.04 -6.39 -67.46
N THR A 1077 15.62 -7.36 -66.75
CA THR A 1077 16.00 -8.67 -67.34
C THR A 1077 14.81 -9.62 -67.34
N VAL A 1078 14.44 -10.20 -68.48
CA VAL A 1078 13.37 -11.21 -68.56
C VAL A 1078 13.94 -12.55 -68.99
N THR A 1079 13.52 -13.62 -68.31
CA THR A 1079 13.76 -15.02 -68.71
C THR A 1079 12.42 -15.74 -68.81
N ASN A 1080 12.00 -16.07 -70.04
CA ASN A 1080 10.82 -16.88 -70.28
C ASN A 1080 11.19 -18.35 -70.49
N ASN A 1081 10.78 -19.19 -69.53
CA ASN A 1081 10.91 -20.65 -69.56
C ASN A 1081 9.55 -21.35 -69.73
N GLY A 1082 8.44 -20.61 -69.63
CA GLY A 1082 7.08 -21.14 -69.81
C GLY A 1082 6.59 -21.01 -71.26
N ASN A 1083 5.68 -21.91 -71.66
CA ASN A 1083 5.04 -21.80 -72.97
C ASN A 1083 4.07 -20.62 -73.01
N ILE A 1084 4.14 -19.79 -74.04
CA ILE A 1084 3.18 -18.72 -74.31
C ILE A 1084 2.42 -19.08 -75.59
N ASN A 1085 1.15 -19.45 -75.47
CA ASN A 1085 0.29 -19.76 -76.58
C ASN A 1085 -0.76 -18.66 -76.78
N PHE A 1086 -0.38 -17.66 -77.56
CA PHE A 1086 -1.27 -16.61 -78.04
C PHE A 1086 -1.66 -16.80 -79.51
N GLY A 1087 -1.72 -18.05 -79.98
CA GLY A 1087 -2.13 -18.39 -81.36
C GLY A 1087 -3.57 -18.01 -81.68
N THR A 1088 -4.39 -17.83 -80.64
CA THR A 1088 -5.78 -17.38 -80.69
C THR A 1088 -5.89 -15.92 -80.25
N GLY A 1089 -6.78 -15.17 -80.90
CA GLY A 1089 -6.92 -13.72 -80.69
C GLY A 1089 -6.03 -12.89 -81.62
N ILE A 1090 -6.32 -11.60 -81.66
CA ILE A 1090 -5.71 -10.60 -82.54
C ILE A 1090 -4.89 -9.63 -81.69
N GLY A 1091 -3.66 -9.32 -82.13
CA GLY A 1091 -2.85 -8.27 -81.50
C GLY A 1091 -2.18 -8.65 -80.19
N ASN A 1092 -2.03 -9.94 -79.89
CA ASN A 1092 -1.40 -10.40 -78.66
C ASN A 1092 0.14 -10.36 -78.79
N VAL A 1093 0.81 -9.87 -77.74
CA VAL A 1093 2.27 -9.76 -77.67
C VAL A 1093 2.82 -10.71 -76.60
N GLY A 1094 3.69 -11.64 -76.98
CA GLY A 1094 4.26 -12.62 -76.06
C GLY A 1094 5.15 -11.98 -75.00
N VAL A 1095 6.27 -11.38 -75.43
CA VAL A 1095 7.23 -10.70 -74.55
C VAL A 1095 7.63 -9.34 -75.13
N TYR A 1096 7.62 -8.28 -74.33
CA TYR A 1096 7.99 -6.93 -74.72
C TYR A 1096 9.07 -6.36 -73.78
N SER A 1097 10.24 -6.04 -74.33
CA SER A 1097 11.36 -5.40 -73.63
C SER A 1097 11.46 -3.90 -73.96
N ILE A 1098 11.59 -3.06 -72.93
CA ILE A 1098 11.65 -1.59 -73.03
C ILE A 1098 12.79 -1.00 -72.18
N LEU A 1099 13.02 0.31 -72.26
CA LEU A 1099 13.91 1.10 -71.39
C LEU A 1099 15.34 0.57 -71.25
N GLY A 1100 15.86 -0.10 -72.29
CA GLY A 1100 17.19 -0.71 -72.34
C GLY A 1100 17.27 -2.12 -71.73
N GLY A 1101 16.13 -2.70 -71.35
CA GLY A 1101 16.03 -4.05 -70.79
C GLY A 1101 16.49 -5.15 -71.75
N THR A 1102 16.55 -6.39 -71.25
CA THR A 1102 16.89 -7.58 -72.04
C THR A 1102 15.96 -8.73 -71.73
N ALA A 1103 15.29 -9.28 -72.74
CA ALA A 1103 14.38 -10.41 -72.60
C ALA A 1103 14.84 -11.63 -73.40
N THR A 1104 14.97 -12.77 -72.72
CA THR A 1104 15.38 -14.04 -73.32
C THR A 1104 14.24 -15.05 -73.27
N ASN A 1105 13.93 -15.67 -74.41
CA ASN A 1105 12.99 -16.79 -74.53
C ASN A 1105 13.73 -18.13 -74.63
N ASN A 1106 13.37 -19.08 -73.77
CA ASN A 1106 13.89 -20.44 -73.75
C ASN A 1106 12.83 -21.51 -74.09
N ALA A 1107 11.58 -21.10 -74.30
CA ALA A 1107 10.43 -21.97 -74.49
C ALA A 1107 9.69 -21.69 -75.80
N ARG A 1108 8.50 -22.29 -75.99
CA ARG A 1108 7.66 -22.07 -77.16
C ARG A 1108 6.79 -20.83 -76.98
N ILE A 1109 6.85 -19.91 -77.92
CA ILE A 1109 5.91 -18.79 -78.09
C ILE A 1109 5.13 -19.03 -79.39
N THR A 1110 3.80 -19.03 -79.36
CA THR A 1110 2.92 -19.15 -80.54
C THR A 1110 2.02 -17.93 -80.64
N ILE A 1111 1.95 -17.28 -81.80
CA ILE A 1111 1.31 -15.96 -81.97
C ILE A 1111 0.25 -15.96 -83.08
N GLY A 1112 -0.90 -15.36 -82.73
CA GLY A 1112 -2.09 -15.18 -83.56
C GLY A 1112 -1.98 -13.99 -84.53
N ALA A 1113 -3.11 -13.57 -85.10
CA ALA A 1113 -3.12 -12.61 -86.20
C ALA A 1113 -2.87 -11.16 -85.76
N SER A 1114 -2.43 -10.32 -86.69
CA SER A 1114 -2.43 -8.86 -86.53
C SER A 1114 -3.61 -8.24 -87.28
N ASP A 1115 -4.13 -7.14 -86.75
CA ASP A 1115 -5.00 -6.19 -87.44
C ASP A 1115 -4.34 -4.81 -87.41
N ALA A 1116 -3.62 -4.50 -88.48
CA ALA A 1116 -2.91 -3.23 -88.61
C ALA A 1116 -3.87 -2.02 -88.70
N ALA A 1117 -5.11 -2.21 -89.18
CA ALA A 1117 -6.07 -1.11 -89.28
C ALA A 1117 -6.57 -0.69 -87.89
N ALA A 1118 -6.63 -1.64 -86.95
CA ALA A 1118 -6.94 -1.40 -85.55
C ALA A 1118 -5.68 -1.21 -84.66
N GLU A 1119 -4.49 -1.08 -85.26
CA GLU A 1119 -3.19 -0.99 -84.56
C GLU A 1119 -2.92 -2.15 -83.58
N LYS A 1120 -3.52 -3.33 -83.81
CA LYS A 1120 -3.38 -4.54 -82.98
C LYS A 1120 -2.38 -5.51 -83.63
N PHE A 1121 -1.12 -5.49 -83.19
CA PHE A 1121 -0.06 -6.31 -83.78
C PHE A 1121 0.23 -7.59 -82.99
N GLY A 1122 0.07 -8.75 -83.64
CA GLY A 1122 0.47 -10.04 -83.07
C GLY A 1122 1.98 -10.20 -83.16
N ILE A 1123 2.68 -10.18 -82.01
CA ILE A 1123 4.14 -10.19 -81.94
C ILE A 1123 4.65 -11.25 -80.95
N GLY A 1124 5.63 -12.06 -81.36
CA GLY A 1124 6.27 -13.05 -80.48
C GLY A 1124 7.11 -12.39 -79.40
N MET A 1125 8.11 -11.65 -79.83
CA MET A 1125 8.95 -10.84 -78.96
C MET A 1125 9.13 -9.43 -79.55
N ALA A 1126 9.00 -8.39 -78.72
CA ALA A 1126 9.14 -6.99 -79.12
C ALA A 1126 10.23 -6.28 -78.32
N ALA A 1127 10.93 -5.33 -78.93
CA ALA A 1127 11.98 -4.51 -78.31
C ALA A 1127 11.91 -3.03 -78.73
N GLY A 1128 11.93 -2.13 -77.74
CA GLY A 1128 11.94 -0.67 -77.94
C GLY A 1128 10.60 -0.09 -78.38
N TYR A 1129 10.55 1.23 -78.57
CA TYR A 1129 9.34 1.94 -79.00
C TYR A 1129 9.70 3.12 -79.90
N LYS A 1130 9.28 3.04 -81.17
CA LYS A 1130 9.57 4.03 -82.23
C LYS A 1130 11.06 4.43 -82.19
N SER A 1131 11.37 5.72 -82.15
CA SER A 1131 12.74 6.25 -82.00
C SER A 1131 13.07 6.71 -80.58
N SER A 1132 12.14 6.58 -79.63
CA SER A 1132 12.24 7.18 -78.29
C SER A 1132 12.65 6.22 -77.18
N ASP A 1133 12.63 4.91 -77.45
CA ASP A 1133 12.99 3.89 -76.46
C ASP A 1133 13.79 2.75 -77.09
N SER A 1134 14.52 2.02 -76.25
CA SER A 1134 15.35 0.88 -76.64
C SER A 1134 15.02 -0.39 -75.85
N GLY A 1135 15.33 -1.55 -76.39
CA GLY A 1135 15.21 -2.83 -75.69
C GLY A 1135 15.94 -3.95 -76.40
N ASN A 1136 16.12 -5.09 -75.75
CA ASN A 1136 16.84 -6.22 -76.32
C ASN A 1136 16.03 -7.49 -76.18
N ILE A 1137 15.81 -8.22 -77.27
CA ILE A 1137 15.11 -9.50 -77.27
C ILE A 1137 15.98 -10.61 -77.87
N ILE A 1138 16.00 -11.77 -77.21
CA ILE A 1138 16.80 -12.92 -77.58
C ILE A 1138 15.91 -14.16 -77.60
N ASN A 1139 15.71 -14.76 -78.78
CA ASN A 1139 15.22 -16.13 -78.87
C ASN A 1139 16.43 -17.06 -78.72
N SER A 1140 16.56 -17.74 -77.58
CA SER A 1140 17.73 -18.59 -77.29
C SER A 1140 17.81 -19.81 -78.20
N SER A 1141 18.88 -20.59 -78.12
CA SER A 1141 19.06 -21.83 -78.90
C SER A 1141 18.00 -22.90 -78.64
N SER A 1142 17.33 -22.88 -77.47
CA SER A 1142 16.20 -23.77 -77.18
C SER A 1142 14.83 -23.14 -77.46
N GLY A 1143 14.80 -21.84 -77.75
CA GLY A 1143 13.58 -21.09 -77.98
C GLY A 1143 12.95 -21.36 -79.35
N ILE A 1144 11.61 -21.47 -79.38
CA ILE A 1144 10.82 -21.67 -80.60
C ILE A 1144 9.76 -20.56 -80.66
N ILE A 1145 9.70 -19.83 -81.77
CA ILE A 1145 8.63 -18.86 -82.04
C ILE A 1145 7.81 -19.34 -83.24
N ASN A 1146 6.52 -19.62 -83.04
CA ASN A 1146 5.57 -19.99 -84.09
C ASN A 1146 4.70 -18.78 -84.46
N VAL A 1147 4.83 -18.32 -85.69
CA VAL A 1147 4.15 -17.15 -86.25
C VAL A 1147 3.00 -17.65 -87.12
N THR A 1148 1.88 -17.96 -86.48
CA THR A 1148 0.76 -18.71 -87.10
C THR A 1148 -0.33 -17.81 -87.67
N GLY A 1149 -0.47 -16.59 -87.15
CA GLY A 1149 -1.51 -15.67 -87.59
C GLY A 1149 -1.14 -14.82 -88.80
N LYS A 1150 -2.15 -14.37 -89.54
CA LYS A 1150 -1.97 -13.46 -90.68
C LYS A 1150 -1.32 -12.15 -90.23
N ASN A 1151 -0.36 -11.64 -91.01
CA ASN A 1151 0.38 -10.39 -90.77
C ASN A 1151 1.11 -10.31 -89.41
N SER A 1152 1.33 -11.44 -88.73
CA SER A 1152 1.99 -11.46 -87.42
C SER A 1152 3.52 -11.48 -87.54
N ILE A 1153 4.20 -11.12 -86.46
CA ILE A 1153 5.65 -10.91 -86.42
C ILE A 1153 6.26 -11.83 -85.37
N GLY A 1154 7.32 -12.56 -85.71
CA GLY A 1154 8.07 -13.38 -84.77
C GLY A 1154 8.84 -12.51 -83.77
N MET A 1155 9.73 -11.66 -84.27
CA MET A 1155 10.51 -10.72 -83.48
C MET A 1155 10.44 -9.31 -84.07
N TYR A 1156 10.07 -8.31 -83.27
CA TYR A 1156 10.03 -6.90 -83.65
C TYR A 1156 11.04 -6.10 -82.83
N ALA A 1157 11.88 -5.28 -83.47
CA ALA A 1157 12.73 -4.32 -82.77
C ALA A 1157 12.70 -2.96 -83.46
N THR A 1158 12.62 -1.90 -82.66
CA THR A 1158 12.54 -0.52 -83.16
C THR A 1158 13.33 0.43 -82.27
N GLY A 1159 13.98 1.42 -82.87
CA GLY A 1159 14.72 2.46 -82.19
C GLY A 1159 16.23 2.23 -82.14
N PRO A 1160 17.04 3.30 -82.04
CA PRO A 1160 18.48 3.18 -81.87
C PRO A 1160 18.81 2.37 -80.61
N LEU A 1161 19.83 1.50 -80.70
CA LEU A 1161 20.26 0.58 -79.64
C LEU A 1161 19.32 -0.60 -79.33
N SER A 1162 18.14 -0.68 -79.97
CA SER A 1162 17.31 -1.88 -79.85
C SER A 1162 17.91 -3.05 -80.59
N THR A 1163 17.86 -4.24 -80.00
CA THR A 1163 18.35 -5.48 -80.64
C THR A 1163 17.32 -6.60 -80.66
N ALA A 1164 17.25 -7.32 -81.78
CA ALA A 1164 16.54 -8.59 -81.90
C ALA A 1164 17.49 -9.70 -82.32
N THR A 1165 17.73 -10.69 -81.45
CA THR A 1165 18.67 -11.78 -81.71
C THR A 1165 17.94 -13.13 -81.76
N ASN A 1166 17.95 -13.79 -82.91
CA ASN A 1166 17.45 -15.17 -83.03
C ASN A 1166 18.60 -16.17 -83.01
N LYS A 1167 18.68 -17.02 -81.98
CA LYS A 1167 19.60 -18.17 -81.89
C LYS A 1167 18.88 -19.51 -82.03
N GLY A 1168 17.55 -19.52 -81.87
CA GLY A 1168 16.69 -20.70 -81.95
C GLY A 1168 15.96 -20.81 -83.28
N THR A 1169 14.70 -21.25 -83.23
CA THR A 1169 13.87 -21.47 -84.41
C THR A 1169 12.68 -20.50 -84.45
N ILE A 1170 12.46 -19.86 -85.61
CA ILE A 1170 11.26 -19.09 -85.91
C ILE A 1170 10.54 -19.77 -87.09
N ASN A 1171 9.30 -20.20 -86.86
CA ASN A 1171 8.44 -20.90 -87.82
C ASN A 1171 7.35 -19.97 -88.35
N LEU A 1172 7.29 -19.78 -89.67
CA LEU A 1172 6.32 -18.93 -90.36
C LEU A 1172 5.26 -19.79 -91.02
N SER A 1173 4.02 -19.77 -90.51
CA SER A 1173 2.89 -20.48 -91.14
C SER A 1173 1.69 -19.59 -91.44
N GLY A 1174 1.63 -18.38 -90.89
CA GLY A 1174 0.61 -17.39 -91.22
C GLY A 1174 0.87 -16.69 -92.57
N GLU A 1175 -0.18 -16.29 -93.28
CA GLU A 1175 -0.06 -15.44 -94.47
C GLU A 1175 0.56 -14.08 -94.12
N ASN A 1176 1.47 -13.58 -94.95
CA ASN A 1176 2.21 -12.34 -94.74
C ASN A 1176 2.95 -12.25 -93.39
N SER A 1177 3.19 -13.40 -92.74
CA SER A 1177 3.95 -13.45 -91.49
C SER A 1177 5.39 -12.98 -91.69
N VAL A 1178 5.96 -12.35 -90.67
CA VAL A 1178 7.33 -11.85 -90.69
C VAL A 1178 8.14 -12.55 -89.60
N GLY A 1179 9.31 -13.09 -89.92
CA GLY A 1179 10.21 -13.67 -88.92
C GLY A 1179 10.80 -12.61 -88.01
N MET A 1180 11.54 -11.66 -88.59
CA MET A 1180 12.08 -10.50 -87.87
C MET A 1180 11.71 -9.20 -88.59
N TYR A 1181 11.14 -8.23 -87.88
CA TYR A 1181 10.87 -6.89 -88.40
C TYR A 1181 11.69 -5.86 -87.61
N LEU A 1182 12.53 -5.11 -88.31
CA LEU A 1182 13.50 -4.21 -87.73
C LEU A 1182 13.26 -2.80 -88.25
N ASP A 1183 13.22 -1.82 -87.35
CA ASP A 1183 12.82 -0.45 -87.70
C ASP A 1183 13.63 0.62 -86.95
N ASN A 1184 13.61 1.85 -87.45
CA ASN A 1184 14.17 3.07 -86.82
C ASN A 1184 15.56 2.91 -86.20
N GLY A 1185 16.52 2.30 -86.91
CA GLY A 1185 17.89 2.13 -86.42
C GLY A 1185 18.15 0.89 -85.54
N ALA A 1186 17.16 0.00 -85.37
CA ALA A 1186 17.35 -1.25 -84.63
C ALA A 1186 18.29 -2.24 -85.33
N THR A 1187 18.93 -3.11 -84.56
CA THR A 1187 19.84 -4.16 -85.06
C THR A 1187 19.24 -5.56 -84.87
N GLY A 1188 19.04 -6.29 -85.97
CA GLY A 1188 18.71 -7.71 -85.95
C GLY A 1188 19.94 -8.59 -86.10
N ILE A 1189 20.01 -9.68 -85.33
CA ILE A 1189 21.07 -10.69 -85.42
C ILE A 1189 20.39 -12.06 -85.60
N ASN A 1190 20.62 -12.72 -86.72
CA ASN A 1190 20.13 -14.08 -86.94
C ASN A 1190 21.29 -15.08 -86.90
N GLU A 1191 21.35 -15.87 -85.83
CA GLU A 1191 22.30 -16.98 -85.59
C GLU A 1191 21.61 -18.35 -85.67
N GLY A 1192 20.27 -18.39 -85.62
CA GLY A 1192 19.44 -19.59 -85.72
C GLY A 1192 18.67 -19.70 -87.04
N THR A 1193 17.56 -20.43 -87.01
CA THR A 1193 16.75 -20.77 -88.20
C THR A 1193 15.48 -19.93 -88.26
N ILE A 1194 15.18 -19.37 -89.44
CA ILE A 1194 13.87 -18.79 -89.77
C ILE A 1194 13.32 -19.56 -90.97
N THR A 1195 12.24 -20.31 -90.79
CA THR A 1195 11.72 -21.20 -91.84
C THR A 1195 10.21 -21.05 -92.00
N THR A 1196 9.71 -21.30 -93.21
CA THR A 1196 8.28 -21.50 -93.42
C THR A 1196 7.88 -22.92 -92.98
N VAL A 1197 6.68 -23.04 -92.42
CA VAL A 1197 6.01 -24.33 -92.13
C VAL A 1197 4.75 -24.39 -92.98
N GLY A 1198 4.72 -25.30 -93.95
CA GLY A 1198 3.71 -25.31 -95.03
C GLY A 1198 4.07 -24.34 -96.16
N SER A 1199 3.06 -23.81 -96.86
CA SER A 1199 3.21 -22.91 -98.02
C SER A 1199 2.52 -21.55 -97.82
N PRO A 1200 2.86 -20.78 -96.77
CA PRO A 1200 2.21 -19.49 -96.48
C PRO A 1200 2.46 -18.47 -97.59
N LYS A 1201 1.41 -17.79 -98.05
CA LYS A 1201 1.52 -16.73 -99.05
C LYS A 1201 2.11 -15.47 -98.42
N GLY A 1202 3.14 -14.90 -99.05
CA GLY A 1202 3.71 -13.59 -98.69
C GLY A 1202 4.54 -13.57 -97.41
N ALA A 1203 4.93 -14.72 -96.84
CA ALA A 1203 5.79 -14.77 -95.66
C ALA A 1203 7.18 -14.17 -95.93
N LYS A 1204 7.71 -13.41 -94.97
CA LYS A 1204 8.99 -12.69 -95.06
C LYS A 1204 9.90 -13.16 -93.94
N GLY A 1205 11.13 -13.58 -94.27
CA GLY A 1205 12.10 -14.00 -93.25
C GLY A 1205 12.51 -12.83 -92.34
N VAL A 1206 13.05 -11.78 -92.94
CA VAL A 1206 13.47 -10.55 -92.25
C VAL A 1206 13.02 -9.33 -93.06
N VAL A 1207 12.56 -8.28 -92.39
CA VAL A 1207 12.21 -6.97 -92.97
C VAL A 1207 13.06 -5.89 -92.28
N LEU A 1208 13.68 -5.04 -93.08
CA LEU A 1208 14.48 -3.90 -92.66
C LEU A 1208 13.81 -2.59 -93.10
N SER A 1209 13.48 -1.74 -92.15
CA SER A 1209 12.89 -0.40 -92.36
C SER A 1209 13.72 0.69 -91.68
N ASN A 1210 13.64 1.92 -92.16
CA ASN A 1210 14.17 3.15 -91.53
C ASN A 1210 15.54 3.01 -90.85
N ASN A 1211 16.61 2.82 -91.65
CA ASN A 1211 18.01 2.72 -91.19
C ASN A 1211 18.32 1.57 -90.23
N SER A 1212 17.49 0.53 -90.17
CA SER A 1212 17.79 -0.69 -89.41
C SER A 1212 18.90 -1.54 -90.06
N LYS A 1213 19.51 -2.42 -89.27
CA LYS A 1213 20.66 -3.25 -89.65
C LYS A 1213 20.40 -4.74 -89.39
N LEU A 1214 20.75 -5.61 -90.34
CA LEU A 1214 20.78 -7.06 -90.13
C LEU A 1214 22.22 -7.59 -90.10
N ILE A 1215 22.49 -8.49 -89.16
CA ILE A 1215 23.69 -9.32 -89.10
C ILE A 1215 23.24 -10.79 -89.17
N ASN A 1216 23.39 -11.42 -90.34
CA ASN A 1216 23.07 -12.83 -90.51
C ASN A 1216 24.33 -13.69 -90.37
N ARG A 1217 24.32 -14.65 -89.43
CA ARG A 1217 25.40 -15.59 -89.11
C ARG A 1217 24.97 -17.05 -89.20
N ALA A 1218 23.72 -17.32 -89.57
CA ALA A 1218 23.21 -18.67 -89.73
C ALA A 1218 23.90 -19.39 -90.90
N ARG A 1219 24.25 -20.68 -90.71
CA ARG A 1219 24.77 -21.53 -91.79
C ARG A 1219 23.66 -21.74 -92.82
N SER A 1220 23.90 -21.29 -94.05
CA SER A 1220 22.93 -21.28 -95.14
C SER A 1220 22.64 -22.68 -95.68
N GLU A 1221 21.38 -23.13 -95.60
CA GLU A 1221 20.80 -24.02 -96.60
C GLU A 1221 19.43 -23.47 -97.05
N ASN A 1222 19.44 -22.93 -98.29
CA ASN A 1222 18.34 -22.59 -99.20
C ASN A 1222 17.47 -21.31 -99.03
N LYS A 1223 17.74 -20.38 -99.99
CA LYS A 1223 16.91 -19.34 -100.64
C LYS A 1223 15.97 -18.49 -99.78
N TYR A 1224 16.48 -17.34 -99.32
CA TYR A 1224 15.65 -16.19 -98.92
C TYR A 1224 15.55 -15.16 -100.05
N LYS A 1225 14.35 -14.62 -100.30
CA LYS A 1225 14.16 -13.34 -100.98
C LYS A 1225 14.46 -12.23 -99.96
N PHE A 1226 15.49 -11.44 -100.22
CA PHE A 1226 15.66 -10.13 -99.59
C PHE A 1226 14.69 -9.16 -100.28
N CYS A 1227 13.80 -8.55 -99.51
CA CYS A 1227 13.00 -7.39 -99.93
C CYS A 1227 13.08 -6.32 -98.85
#